data_AF-A0A3B9PUL4-F1
#
_entry.id   AF-A0A3B9PUL4-F1
#
_cell.length_a   1.000
_cell.length_b   1.000
_cell.length_c   1.000
_cell.angle_alpha   90.00
_cell.angle_beta   90.00
_cell.angle_gamma   90.00
#
_symmetry.space_group_name_H-M   'P 1'
#
loop_
_entity.id
_entity.type
_entity.pdbx_description
1 polymer ?
#
loop_
_entity_poly.entity_id
_entity_poly.type
_entity_poly.pdbx_seq_one_letter_code
_entity_poly.pdbx_strand_id
1 'polypeptide(L)'
;MKKYSIPFFAFVLFSLLYFTRPSEQINHVASEELVDQTKVTTTKIPLKVAEKKNSEVEKLEHPKTTPINQKGFPEDVIARDKPANKAMEILENATLTILESKIIEPQNENEPTTRLSLIETNLKHSRMVVTEKGHFFNETNEVIDQVEAQVASHFILRVKPNISQEEFKTQLARMGCSLKEEISKDTFIVSLNNSLSLEEIADQKDALENLSQFVSGVEPDYFVYAIKNSNDPRLLELWGLHNTGQTGGGDDKDIDAPESWDLLTGSRNILVGVIDTGIDRDHEDLLANMWTNPNEIAGNGIDDDQNGYIDDVHGWDFYNDDNNPHDDNSHGTHCAGTIGAVGNNNKGVVGVNWEVSMVGIKFLGGSGGGYLSDGVKSISYATKIGVDLTSNSWGGGGFSSSMKDAIDEAAAAGIGFIAAAGNHAGDNDAYPSYPASYESENVISVGANDHFGKSAYFSCYGKTSVDLFAPGVNILSTIPGNGYASYSGTSMATPHVAGAYALILAANPDWQSTQVKNVLLDSVDAEDNLAEKCLTGGRLNILSALSNEPPQENLISVSPSILDFGFPAKEESRKMEFILSNRGNADTTVTGLSISASAEKPMAFEVSLPTPFVLEPNMAQTGTVSFFGPTEGIYKANLFVHSDASNDSNLSIPLLAEVITTPDIVIDPQELHFGLQEGDTQKQVLSVTNRGDGDLVYSLQPRNEAPWLIFEHIDNGSVPAGATVEITVQTSANQMPSDFERAIIDLTSNDPDTPSFQISVSAERLSEQGGLVFRPEFLEYGDVFVGHSTERKIEMFNSALNPISINRVSFSNSAFSHYLDLPILLAAGEKYSASIHFTPLGEGSQESSAMVFTDENGFSVHSFDLSASASKAPQLVHNPGAISANIKMNEQKEIGLEIQNHGGSILTWSLKGANGLAGSSFSLANVFTSEHFEPLEKGTLNQRSGAPVSALGGGPDYFGHSWSDSSDHAGPDHAWVDISQTGNLLAELSGLDDGFSSVTLPFDFDLYGQTYGEIFVGSNGYLTLGQPSVEHGNFPLPTAMMPANLIAAFATDLDPASGGNIYYHADDHGLTVQYDKVKDFAGLGEYTFQIKVNAGGVIRFLYEDMNGPVDRATTGIQNASSDIGLLVAYNNQQIQSNSTIRISTSPKWLHTSKLQGSLEAGQSETVNVTVKSGSIMAGSYEGELQL
;
A
#
# COMPACT_ATOMS: atom_id res chain seq x y z
N MET A 1 -26.25 -42.15 50.83
CA MET A 1 -27.06 -42.56 49.65
C MET A 1 -28.16 -41.53 49.44
N LYS A 2 -28.47 -41.14 48.18
CA LYS A 2 -29.76 -40.62 47.62
C LYS A 2 -30.62 -39.69 48.52
N LYS A 3 -31.08 -38.49 48.12
CA LYS A 3 -31.27 -37.81 46.82
C LYS A 3 -31.28 -36.27 47.05
N TYR A 4 -31.17 -35.44 46.00
CA TYR A 4 -31.17 -33.97 46.09
C TYR A 4 -32.57 -33.30 46.02
N SER A 5 -32.63 -32.02 46.43
CA SER A 5 -33.80 -31.12 46.56
C SER A 5 -33.83 -30.06 45.42
N ILE A 6 -34.96 -29.61 44.82
CA ILE A 6 -36.04 -28.66 45.25
C ILE A 6 -35.58 -27.26 45.78
N PRO A 7 -36.33 -26.14 45.53
CA PRO A 7 -35.75 -24.94 44.86
C PRO A 7 -36.20 -23.55 45.44
N PHE A 8 -36.01 -22.48 44.63
CA PHE A 8 -36.77 -21.20 44.58
C PHE A 8 -36.40 -20.02 45.51
N PHE A 9 -36.60 -18.82 44.94
CA PHE A 9 -36.86 -17.47 45.51
C PHE A 9 -35.71 -16.51 45.85
N ALA A 10 -35.93 -15.24 45.45
CA ALA A 10 -35.14 -14.04 45.69
C ALA A 10 -35.94 -13.02 46.53
N PHE A 11 -35.43 -11.79 46.74
CA PHE A 11 -36.10 -10.49 47.03
C PHE A 11 -34.99 -9.39 47.17
N VAL A 12 -35.18 -8.06 47.15
CA VAL A 12 -36.28 -7.17 47.60
C VAL A 12 -36.44 -5.92 46.68
N LEU A 13 -37.71 -5.56 46.39
CA LEU A 13 -38.42 -4.27 46.08
C LEU A 13 -37.67 -2.91 45.89
N PHE A 14 -38.26 -1.81 45.38
CA PHE A 14 -39.66 -1.30 45.28
C PHE A 14 -39.94 -0.67 43.89
N SER A 15 -41.15 -0.50 43.30
CA SER A 15 -42.56 -0.94 43.47
C SER A 15 -43.54 0.24 43.20
N LEU A 16 -44.80 -0.10 42.80
CA LEU A 16 -46.00 0.78 42.57
C LEU A 16 -46.05 1.46 41.17
N LEU A 17 -47.15 1.77 40.42
CA LEU A 17 -48.64 1.59 40.39
C LEU A 17 -49.14 2.05 38.96
N TYR A 18 -50.30 1.76 38.32
CA TYR A 18 -51.42 0.79 38.43
C TYR A 18 -52.40 0.81 37.19
N PHE A 19 -52.99 -0.35 36.80
CA PHE A 19 -54.31 -0.57 36.12
C PHE A 19 -54.64 -0.09 34.67
N THR A 20 -55.89 -0.37 34.22
CA THR A 20 -56.29 -0.65 32.80
C THR A 20 -57.39 0.26 32.18
N ARG A 21 -57.48 0.21 30.84
CA ARG A 21 -58.60 0.68 29.95
C ARG A 21 -60.02 0.31 30.47
N PRO A 22 -61.10 1.08 30.18
CA PRO A 22 -61.75 1.14 28.84
C PRO A 22 -62.27 2.54 28.39
N SER A 23 -63.11 2.58 27.35
CA SER A 23 -63.51 3.73 26.52
C SER A 23 -64.88 4.34 26.83
N GLU A 24 -65.04 5.66 26.65
CA GLU A 24 -66.00 6.27 25.69
C GLU A 24 -65.77 7.79 25.49
N GLN A 25 -66.61 8.47 24.68
CA GLN A 25 -66.47 9.87 24.24
C GLN A 25 -66.99 10.89 25.30
N ILE A 26 -67.05 12.22 25.08
CA ILE A 26 -68.06 12.95 24.27
C ILE A 26 -67.73 14.46 24.15
N ASN A 27 -68.05 15.08 23.00
CA ASN A 27 -68.17 16.53 22.68
C ASN A 27 -66.87 17.38 22.64
N HIS A 28 -66.70 18.37 21.74
CA HIS A 28 -67.59 19.01 20.73
C HIS A 28 -66.70 19.67 19.61
N VAL A 29 -67.11 20.28 18.48
CA VAL A 29 -68.34 20.95 17.98
C VAL A 29 -68.57 20.60 16.46
N ALA A 30 -69.71 21.04 15.92
CA ALA A 30 -70.18 21.16 14.52
C ALA A 30 -69.23 21.87 13.48
N SER A 31 -69.47 21.85 12.13
CA SER A 31 -70.52 21.19 11.29
C SER A 31 -70.26 21.28 9.75
N GLU A 32 -70.74 20.27 9.02
CA GLU A 32 -71.47 20.27 7.71
C GLU A 32 -71.00 21.04 6.44
N GLU A 33 -70.75 20.25 5.38
CA GLU A 33 -71.37 20.26 4.03
C GLU A 33 -71.64 21.55 3.18
N LEU A 34 -70.95 21.57 2.01
CA LEU A 34 -71.49 21.67 0.62
C LEU A 34 -72.16 22.95 0.03
N VAL A 35 -71.93 23.10 -1.30
CA VAL A 35 -72.58 23.95 -2.33
C VAL A 35 -72.05 25.38 -2.62
N ASP A 36 -71.70 25.55 -3.90
CA ASP A 36 -71.31 26.73 -4.71
C ASP A 36 -72.30 27.93 -4.71
N GLN A 37 -71.78 29.19 -4.75
CA GLN A 37 -72.05 30.15 -5.85
C GLN A 37 -71.33 31.53 -5.79
N THR A 38 -70.44 31.75 -6.77
CA THR A 38 -70.16 32.99 -7.56
C THR A 38 -69.79 34.37 -6.95
N LYS A 39 -68.60 34.85 -7.37
CA LYS A 39 -68.27 36.15 -8.04
C LYS A 39 -68.68 37.53 -7.45
N VAL A 40 -67.72 38.45 -7.35
CA VAL A 40 -67.48 39.67 -8.21
C VAL A 40 -66.02 40.12 -7.92
N THR A 41 -65.02 40.37 -8.80
CA THR A 41 -64.78 40.68 -10.24
C THR A 41 -64.17 42.09 -10.44
N THR A 42 -62.90 42.17 -10.87
CA THR A 42 -62.28 43.34 -11.54
C THR A 42 -61.08 42.90 -12.43
N THR A 43 -61.28 42.07 -13.45
CA THR A 43 -61.54 42.44 -14.88
C THR A 43 -60.29 42.86 -15.71
N LYS A 44 -59.81 41.97 -16.60
CA LYS A 44 -58.98 42.30 -17.78
C LYS A 44 -59.86 42.79 -18.95
N ILE A 45 -59.36 43.70 -19.82
CA ILE A 45 -59.98 44.08 -21.11
C ILE A 45 -58.95 44.80 -22.05
N PRO A 46 -59.11 44.90 -23.40
CA PRO A 46 -59.33 43.81 -24.39
C PRO A 46 -58.83 44.05 -25.87
N LEU A 47 -59.20 43.12 -26.80
CA LEU A 47 -59.37 43.22 -28.29
C LEU A 47 -58.17 42.90 -29.21
N LYS A 48 -58.31 42.36 -30.46
CA LYS A 48 -59.46 41.96 -31.35
C LYS A 48 -58.97 40.81 -32.29
N VAL A 49 -59.64 39.66 -32.50
CA VAL A 49 -60.84 39.33 -33.34
C VAL A 49 -60.67 39.46 -34.87
N ALA A 50 -60.80 38.35 -35.62
CA ALA A 50 -61.45 38.21 -36.95
C ALA A 50 -61.52 36.72 -37.44
N GLU A 51 -62.29 36.41 -38.49
CA GLU A 51 -62.57 35.05 -39.01
C GLU A 51 -62.10 34.80 -40.48
N LYS A 52 -61.90 33.50 -40.81
CA LYS A 52 -62.30 32.79 -42.08
C LYS A 52 -61.61 33.02 -43.45
N LYS A 53 -61.45 31.88 -44.14
CA LYS A 53 -61.48 31.57 -45.60
C LYS A 53 -60.24 31.72 -46.50
N ASN A 54 -59.82 30.56 -47.02
CA ASN A 54 -59.49 30.17 -48.41
C ASN A 54 -58.65 31.05 -49.38
N SER A 55 -57.73 30.31 -50.04
CA SER A 55 -57.44 30.25 -51.49
C SER A 55 -56.53 31.26 -52.21
N GLU A 56 -55.68 30.66 -53.06
CA GLU A 56 -55.12 31.12 -54.35
C GLU A 56 -53.77 31.91 -54.44
N VAL A 57 -52.72 31.17 -54.85
CA VAL A 57 -51.94 31.33 -56.12
C VAL A 57 -50.96 32.52 -56.30
N GLU A 58 -49.65 32.16 -56.38
CA GLU A 58 -48.53 32.79 -57.14
C GLU A 58 -48.14 34.27 -56.85
N LYS A 59 -46.92 34.81 -57.15
CA LYS A 59 -46.02 34.58 -58.31
C LYS A 59 -44.60 35.19 -58.13
N LEU A 60 -43.61 34.62 -58.84
CA LEU A 60 -42.34 35.21 -59.41
C LEU A 60 -41.14 35.67 -58.52
N GLU A 61 -40.08 34.86 -58.57
CA GLU A 61 -38.71 35.12 -59.11
C GLU A 61 -37.76 36.27 -58.62
N HIS A 62 -36.54 35.86 -58.21
CA HIS A 62 -35.17 36.19 -58.73
C HIS A 62 -34.87 37.54 -59.43
N PRO A 63 -33.65 38.16 -59.29
CA PRO A 63 -32.37 37.50 -59.67
C PRO A 63 -31.01 37.97 -59.05
N LYS A 64 -29.94 37.19 -59.35
CA LYS A 64 -28.51 37.49 -59.73
C LYS A 64 -27.89 38.89 -59.43
N THR A 65 -26.57 39.10 -59.17
CA THR A 65 -25.34 38.42 -59.67
C THR A 65 -24.06 38.77 -58.85
N THR A 66 -22.96 38.02 -59.07
CA THR A 66 -21.52 38.20 -58.68
C THR A 66 -20.81 39.43 -59.32
N PRO A 67 -19.49 39.77 -59.12
CA PRO A 67 -18.39 39.13 -58.33
C PRO A 67 -17.46 40.08 -57.50
N ILE A 68 -16.42 39.54 -56.82
CA ILE A 68 -15.07 40.13 -56.59
C ILE A 68 -14.04 39.00 -56.31
N ASN A 69 -12.71 39.24 -56.36
CA ASN A 69 -11.69 38.16 -56.48
C ASN A 69 -10.29 38.51 -55.87
N GLN A 70 -9.52 37.48 -55.49
CA GLN A 70 -8.06 37.34 -55.24
C GLN A 70 -7.40 37.62 -53.86
N LYS A 71 -6.70 36.56 -53.38
CA LYS A 71 -5.46 36.48 -52.54
C LYS A 71 -5.57 36.84 -51.03
N GLY A 72 -4.98 36.05 -50.11
CA GLY A 72 -4.29 34.74 -50.23
C GLY A 72 -3.40 34.39 -49.01
N PHE A 73 -2.92 33.14 -48.95
CA PHE A 73 -2.17 32.45 -47.86
C PHE A 73 -2.99 32.04 -46.61
N PRO A 74 -2.57 30.98 -45.89
CA PRO A 74 -1.72 29.84 -46.27
C PRO A 74 -2.53 28.51 -46.31
N GLU A 75 -1.84 27.37 -46.42
CA GLU A 75 -2.40 26.03 -46.27
C GLU A 75 -2.37 25.62 -44.80
N ASP A 76 -3.52 25.28 -44.23
CA ASP A 76 -3.67 24.27 -43.18
C ASP A 76 -4.94 23.47 -43.54
N VAL A 77 -4.84 22.15 -43.54
CA VAL A 77 -5.92 21.28 -44.01
C VAL A 77 -6.84 20.99 -42.82
N ILE A 78 -8.02 21.61 -42.82
CA ILE A 78 -9.15 21.09 -42.05
C ILE A 78 -9.56 19.78 -42.73
N ALA A 79 -9.01 18.68 -42.22
CA ALA A 79 -9.57 17.37 -42.44
C ALA A 79 -11.02 17.38 -41.94
N ARG A 80 -11.88 16.66 -42.65
CA ARG A 80 -13.18 16.28 -42.13
C ARG A 80 -13.08 14.80 -41.89
N ASP A 81 -12.80 14.44 -40.67
CA ASP A 81 -12.82 13.04 -40.28
C ASP A 81 -14.28 12.56 -40.33
N LYS A 82 -14.43 11.31 -40.77
CA LYS A 82 -15.69 10.76 -41.31
C LYS A 82 -16.15 9.59 -40.44
N PRO A 83 -17.47 9.35 -40.30
CA PRO A 83 -17.96 8.15 -39.66
C PRO A 83 -17.45 6.89 -40.37
N ALA A 84 -17.10 5.86 -39.60
CA ALA A 84 -16.41 4.66 -40.06
C ALA A 84 -17.35 3.68 -40.80
N ASN A 85 -17.75 4.04 -42.03
CA ASN A 85 -18.42 3.10 -42.91
C ASN A 85 -17.80 3.12 -44.31
N LYS A 86 -17.23 1.98 -44.73
CA LYS A 86 -16.49 1.88 -46.00
C LYS A 86 -17.37 2.06 -47.22
N ALA A 87 -18.65 1.66 -47.15
CA ALA A 87 -19.62 1.98 -48.20
C ALA A 87 -19.84 3.49 -48.29
N MET A 88 -20.01 4.20 -47.16
CA MET A 88 -20.14 5.66 -47.14
C MET A 88 -18.90 6.35 -47.71
N GLU A 89 -17.68 5.95 -47.33
CA GLU A 89 -16.44 6.55 -47.85
C GLU A 89 -16.35 6.43 -49.39
N ILE A 90 -16.64 5.24 -49.93
CA ILE A 90 -16.65 5.01 -51.38
C ILE A 90 -17.80 5.78 -52.05
N LEU A 91 -18.99 5.82 -51.44
CA LEU A 91 -20.18 6.45 -52.02
C LEU A 91 -20.11 7.98 -51.99
N GLU A 92 -19.56 8.60 -50.95
CA GLU A 92 -19.27 10.04 -50.95
C GLU A 92 -18.27 10.39 -52.07
N ASN A 93 -17.16 9.65 -52.16
CA ASN A 93 -16.13 9.84 -53.18
C ASN A 93 -16.66 9.59 -54.61
N ALA A 94 -17.73 8.80 -54.75
CA ALA A 94 -18.37 8.48 -56.03
C ALA A 94 -19.64 9.29 -56.34
N THR A 95 -20.22 9.98 -55.36
CA THR A 95 -21.47 10.74 -55.52
C THR A 95 -21.22 12.03 -56.28
N LEU A 96 -21.96 12.20 -57.36
CA LEU A 96 -21.97 13.42 -58.17
C LEU A 96 -22.99 14.42 -57.62
N THR A 97 -24.16 13.95 -57.16
CA THR A 97 -25.25 14.79 -56.61
C THR A 97 -26.27 13.91 -55.86
N ILE A 98 -26.80 14.40 -54.74
CA ILE A 98 -27.99 13.84 -54.07
C ILE A 98 -29.23 14.37 -54.81
N LEU A 99 -30.06 13.47 -55.33
CA LEU A 99 -31.24 13.78 -56.15
C LEU A 99 -32.51 13.97 -55.30
N GLU A 100 -32.64 13.17 -54.25
CA GLU A 100 -33.76 13.16 -53.30
C GLU A 100 -33.23 12.68 -51.94
N SER A 101 -33.73 13.20 -50.83
CA SER A 101 -33.46 12.64 -49.50
C SER A 101 -34.68 12.84 -48.59
N LYS A 102 -34.97 11.85 -47.75
CA LYS A 102 -36.17 11.75 -46.91
C LYS A 102 -35.79 11.13 -45.57
N ILE A 103 -36.06 11.85 -44.48
CA ILE A 103 -35.96 11.32 -43.12
C ILE A 103 -37.28 10.65 -42.74
N ILE A 104 -37.17 9.51 -42.05
CA ILE A 104 -38.24 8.71 -41.49
C ILE A 104 -37.94 8.54 -40.00
N GLU A 105 -38.76 9.19 -39.18
CA GLU A 105 -38.66 9.06 -37.71
C GLU A 105 -39.12 7.67 -37.26
N PRO A 106 -38.54 7.15 -36.16
CA PRO A 106 -38.88 5.84 -35.60
C PRO A 106 -40.30 5.80 -35.03
N GLN A 107 -40.82 4.60 -34.74
CA GLN A 107 -42.11 4.44 -34.05
C GLN A 107 -41.99 4.27 -32.54
N ASN A 108 -40.79 3.98 -32.03
CA ASN A 108 -40.42 4.03 -30.61
C ASN A 108 -39.27 5.01 -30.38
N GLU A 109 -39.21 5.65 -29.19
CA GLU A 109 -38.14 6.60 -28.83
C GLU A 109 -36.75 5.93 -28.66
N ASN A 110 -36.68 4.59 -28.75
CA ASN A 110 -35.46 3.77 -28.62
C ASN A 110 -34.97 3.15 -29.95
N GLU A 111 -35.60 3.47 -31.09
CA GLU A 111 -35.16 3.01 -32.42
C GLU A 111 -34.42 4.16 -33.14
N PRO A 112 -33.37 3.89 -33.94
CA PRO A 112 -32.68 4.95 -34.69
C PRO A 112 -33.56 5.53 -35.81
N THR A 113 -33.44 6.83 -36.04
CA THR A 113 -34.05 7.51 -37.20
C THR A 113 -33.43 6.96 -38.49
N THR A 114 -34.15 6.99 -39.61
CA THR A 114 -33.65 6.53 -40.92
C THR A 114 -33.67 7.66 -41.95
N ARG A 115 -32.53 7.98 -42.56
CA ARG A 115 -32.41 8.85 -43.73
C ARG A 115 -32.26 7.99 -45.00
N LEU A 116 -33.21 8.13 -45.92
CA LEU A 116 -33.15 7.53 -47.27
C LEU A 116 -32.69 8.58 -48.27
N SER A 117 -31.65 8.28 -49.05
CA SER A 117 -31.03 9.23 -49.99
C SER A 117 -30.87 8.60 -51.38
N LEU A 118 -31.53 9.17 -52.40
CA LEU A 118 -31.35 8.80 -53.81
C LEU A 118 -30.20 9.61 -54.39
N ILE A 119 -29.11 8.95 -54.76
CA ILE A 119 -27.87 9.58 -55.24
C ILE A 119 -27.59 9.25 -56.71
N GLU A 120 -26.98 10.20 -57.42
CA GLU A 120 -26.38 10.00 -58.74
C GLU A 120 -24.86 9.84 -58.58
N THR A 121 -24.29 8.77 -59.13
CA THR A 121 -22.89 8.37 -58.90
C THR A 121 -22.11 8.17 -60.20
N ASN A 122 -20.78 8.15 -60.09
CA ASN A 122 -19.87 7.79 -61.18
C ASN A 122 -19.58 6.27 -61.30
N LEU A 123 -20.26 5.44 -60.50
CA LEU A 123 -20.06 3.99 -60.46
C LEU A 123 -20.70 3.28 -61.66
N LYS A 124 -20.47 1.95 -61.75
CA LYS A 124 -21.06 1.03 -62.75
C LYS A 124 -22.58 1.25 -62.95
N HIS A 125 -23.29 1.57 -61.88
CA HIS A 125 -24.71 1.89 -61.90
C HIS A 125 -24.89 3.31 -61.39
N SER A 126 -25.24 4.25 -62.27
CA SER A 126 -25.17 5.69 -62.01
C SER A 126 -26.24 6.23 -61.05
N ARG A 127 -27.12 5.39 -60.49
CA ARG A 127 -28.12 5.78 -59.49
C ARG A 127 -28.29 4.70 -58.43
N MET A 128 -28.28 5.13 -57.18
CA MET A 128 -28.38 4.26 -56.01
C MET A 128 -29.29 4.89 -54.96
N VAL A 129 -29.97 4.04 -54.19
CA VAL A 129 -30.62 4.43 -52.93
C VAL A 129 -29.65 4.05 -51.81
N VAL A 130 -29.35 4.99 -50.94
CA VAL A 130 -28.63 4.79 -49.68
C VAL A 130 -29.63 4.86 -48.54
N THR A 131 -29.48 3.96 -47.58
CA THR A 131 -30.25 3.91 -46.33
C THR A 131 -29.27 4.12 -45.19
N GLU A 132 -29.42 5.22 -44.48
CA GLU A 132 -28.57 5.63 -43.35
C GLU A 132 -29.44 5.54 -42.09
N LYS A 133 -29.05 4.75 -41.10
CA LYS A 133 -29.67 4.77 -39.75
C LYS A 133 -28.76 5.56 -38.82
N GLY A 134 -29.36 6.32 -37.91
CA GLY A 134 -28.62 7.28 -37.11
C GLY A 134 -29.49 8.13 -36.19
N HIS A 135 -28.82 9.05 -35.50
CA HIS A 135 -29.42 9.98 -34.56
C HIS A 135 -29.04 11.43 -34.91
N PHE A 136 -29.92 12.38 -34.56
CA PHE A 136 -29.69 13.84 -34.72
C PHE A 136 -29.38 14.32 -36.15
N PHE A 137 -29.99 13.69 -37.17
CA PHE A 137 -29.76 14.05 -38.58
C PHE A 137 -30.02 15.54 -38.88
N ASN A 138 -29.05 16.18 -39.54
CA ASN A 138 -28.92 17.61 -39.83
C ASN A 138 -28.61 18.52 -38.62
N GLU A 139 -28.28 17.97 -37.45
CA GLU A 139 -27.78 18.75 -36.31
C GLU A 139 -26.24 18.75 -36.27
N THR A 140 -25.63 19.50 -35.34
CA THR A 140 -24.15 19.59 -35.20
C THR A 140 -23.50 18.34 -34.60
N ASN A 141 -24.30 17.36 -34.23
CA ASN A 141 -23.94 16.11 -33.56
C ASN A 141 -24.68 14.92 -34.21
N GLU A 142 -24.83 14.96 -35.54
CA GLU A 142 -25.34 13.85 -36.35
C GLU A 142 -24.45 12.61 -36.18
N VAL A 143 -25.06 11.48 -35.83
CA VAL A 143 -24.42 10.15 -35.71
C VAL A 143 -25.06 9.21 -36.72
N ILE A 144 -24.29 8.32 -37.34
CA ILE A 144 -24.75 7.38 -38.37
C ILE A 144 -24.25 5.97 -38.02
N ASP A 145 -25.15 5.15 -37.50
CA ASP A 145 -24.86 3.82 -36.95
C ASP A 145 -24.79 2.73 -38.03
N GLN A 146 -25.55 2.89 -39.12
CA GLN A 146 -25.57 1.91 -40.21
C GLN A 146 -25.76 2.57 -41.58
N VAL A 147 -25.04 2.11 -42.61
CA VAL A 147 -25.23 2.53 -44.00
C VAL A 147 -25.36 1.32 -44.92
N GLU A 148 -26.53 1.15 -45.52
CA GLU A 148 -26.79 0.23 -46.63
C GLU A 148 -26.92 1.01 -47.95
N ALA A 149 -26.61 0.39 -49.08
CA ALA A 149 -26.91 0.98 -50.38
C ALA A 149 -27.26 -0.06 -51.46
N GLN A 150 -28.17 0.31 -52.36
CA GLN A 150 -28.73 -0.55 -53.41
C GLN A 150 -28.86 0.19 -54.75
N VAL A 151 -28.87 -0.53 -55.86
CA VAL A 151 -29.02 0.08 -57.19
C VAL A 151 -30.48 0.49 -57.45
N ALA A 152 -30.71 1.78 -57.68
CA ALA A 152 -32.04 2.40 -57.82
C ALA A 152 -32.79 2.07 -59.13
N SER A 153 -32.27 1.17 -59.97
CA SER A 153 -32.75 0.93 -61.35
C SER A 153 -33.28 -0.48 -61.60
N HIS A 154 -33.09 -1.42 -60.67
CA HIS A 154 -33.50 -2.81 -60.83
C HIS A 154 -33.50 -3.59 -59.51
N PHE A 155 -34.18 -4.73 -59.53
CA PHE A 155 -34.18 -5.70 -58.44
C PHE A 155 -33.78 -7.10 -58.97
N ILE A 156 -33.34 -7.96 -58.07
CA ILE A 156 -33.04 -9.37 -58.29
C ILE A 156 -34.28 -10.18 -57.88
N LEU A 157 -34.83 -10.99 -58.80
CA LEU A 157 -36.07 -11.72 -58.58
C LEU A 157 -35.87 -13.22 -58.75
N ARG A 158 -36.28 -14.00 -57.74
CA ARG A 158 -36.23 -15.46 -57.75
C ARG A 158 -37.59 -16.03 -58.16
N VAL A 159 -37.68 -16.62 -59.34
CA VAL A 159 -38.91 -17.07 -60.01
C VAL A 159 -39.21 -18.54 -59.69
N LYS A 160 -40.48 -18.84 -59.43
CA LYS A 160 -40.92 -20.18 -59.04
C LYS A 160 -40.77 -21.20 -60.18
N PRO A 161 -40.46 -22.47 -59.87
CA PRO A 161 -40.25 -23.50 -60.88
C PRO A 161 -41.52 -23.78 -61.68
N ASN A 162 -41.34 -24.01 -62.99
CA ASN A 162 -42.37 -24.24 -64.01
C ASN A 162 -43.22 -23.01 -64.42
N ILE A 163 -42.84 -21.80 -64.01
CA ILE A 163 -43.40 -20.57 -64.57
C ILE A 163 -42.94 -20.36 -66.02
N SER A 164 -43.85 -19.91 -66.90
CA SER A 164 -43.54 -19.54 -68.28
C SER A 164 -42.82 -18.18 -68.32
N GLN A 165 -41.59 -18.12 -68.82
CA GLN A 165 -40.84 -16.87 -68.96
C GLN A 165 -41.61 -15.80 -69.77
N GLU A 166 -42.34 -16.19 -70.81
CA GLU A 166 -43.10 -15.24 -71.64
C GLU A 166 -44.34 -14.69 -70.91
N GLU A 167 -44.96 -15.48 -70.04
CA GLU A 167 -46.06 -15.02 -69.18
C GLU A 167 -45.53 -14.08 -68.10
N PHE A 168 -44.41 -14.42 -67.46
CA PHE A 168 -43.75 -13.58 -66.48
C PHE A 168 -43.29 -12.22 -67.08
N LYS A 169 -42.59 -12.24 -68.23
CA LYS A 169 -42.24 -11.02 -68.99
C LYS A 169 -43.48 -10.17 -69.33
N THR A 170 -44.60 -10.80 -69.69
CA THR A 170 -45.86 -10.10 -69.98
C THR A 170 -46.44 -9.41 -68.73
N GLN A 171 -46.27 -9.98 -67.54
CA GLN A 171 -46.71 -9.34 -66.28
C GLN A 171 -45.75 -8.22 -65.86
N LEU A 172 -44.43 -8.44 -65.92
CA LEU A 172 -43.43 -7.39 -65.66
C LEU A 172 -43.65 -6.16 -66.56
N ALA A 173 -43.91 -6.38 -67.85
CA ALA A 173 -44.18 -5.31 -68.81
C ALA A 173 -45.46 -4.51 -68.52
N ARG A 174 -46.45 -5.09 -67.82
CA ARG A 174 -47.65 -4.37 -67.33
C ARG A 174 -47.35 -3.48 -66.13
N MET A 175 -46.31 -3.81 -65.37
CA MET A 175 -45.86 -3.13 -64.15
C MET A 175 -44.66 -2.22 -64.40
N GLY A 176 -44.51 -1.69 -65.62
CA GLY A 176 -43.40 -0.78 -65.94
C GLY A 176 -42.00 -1.39 -65.81
N CYS A 177 -41.88 -2.72 -65.73
CA CYS A 177 -40.61 -3.43 -65.56
C CYS A 177 -40.20 -4.19 -66.83
N SER A 178 -38.95 -4.64 -66.90
CA SER A 178 -38.45 -5.53 -67.96
C SER A 178 -37.42 -6.53 -67.44
N LEU A 179 -37.45 -7.75 -67.98
CA LEU A 179 -36.44 -8.76 -67.70
C LEU A 179 -35.14 -8.39 -68.44
N LYS A 180 -34.09 -8.06 -67.69
CA LYS A 180 -32.81 -7.57 -68.22
C LYS A 180 -31.77 -8.69 -68.38
N GLU A 181 -31.67 -9.58 -67.40
CA GLU A 181 -30.61 -10.61 -67.34
C GLU A 181 -31.10 -11.87 -66.60
N GLU A 182 -30.56 -13.04 -66.97
CA GLU A 182 -30.77 -14.33 -66.27
C GLU A 182 -29.45 -14.67 -65.56
N ILE A 183 -29.41 -14.54 -64.23
CA ILE A 183 -28.23 -14.82 -63.39
C ILE A 183 -28.10 -16.33 -63.18
N SER A 184 -29.22 -16.98 -62.88
CA SER A 184 -29.38 -18.43 -62.79
C SER A 184 -30.68 -18.85 -63.47
N LYS A 185 -30.86 -20.16 -63.63
CA LYS A 185 -32.07 -20.79 -64.18
C LYS A 185 -33.40 -20.32 -63.55
N ASP A 186 -33.35 -19.80 -62.33
CA ASP A 186 -34.47 -19.33 -61.53
C ASP A 186 -34.31 -17.89 -60.98
N THR A 187 -33.17 -17.21 -61.21
CA THR A 187 -32.90 -15.87 -60.65
C THR A 187 -32.55 -14.87 -61.76
N PHE A 188 -33.25 -13.73 -61.76
CA PHE A 188 -33.24 -12.77 -62.87
C PHE A 188 -33.08 -11.34 -62.39
N ILE A 189 -32.37 -10.51 -63.17
CA ILE A 189 -32.40 -9.06 -63.00
C ILE A 189 -33.64 -8.51 -63.72
N VAL A 190 -34.45 -7.75 -62.97
CA VAL A 190 -35.63 -7.04 -63.50
C VAL A 190 -35.44 -5.54 -63.33
N SER A 191 -35.31 -4.84 -64.44
CA SER A 191 -35.12 -3.39 -64.48
C SER A 191 -36.44 -2.63 -64.49
N LEU A 192 -36.42 -1.47 -63.85
CA LEU A 192 -37.49 -0.49 -63.86
C LEU A 192 -37.35 0.35 -65.15
N ASN A 193 -38.40 0.45 -65.97
CA ASN A 193 -38.28 1.04 -67.31
C ASN A 193 -38.20 2.58 -67.31
N ASN A 194 -38.43 3.22 -66.16
CA ASN A 194 -38.34 4.65 -65.93
C ASN A 194 -37.35 4.95 -64.81
N SER A 195 -36.83 6.18 -64.76
CA SER A 195 -36.27 6.73 -63.51
C SER A 195 -37.43 7.12 -62.59
N LEU A 196 -37.36 6.67 -61.33
CA LEU A 196 -38.40 6.79 -60.31
C LEU A 196 -37.87 7.57 -59.08
N SER A 197 -38.77 8.09 -58.24
CA SER A 197 -38.45 8.65 -56.90
C SER A 197 -38.19 7.56 -55.86
N LEU A 198 -37.71 7.94 -54.66
CA LEU A 198 -37.57 7.03 -53.51
C LEU A 198 -38.88 6.28 -53.19
N GLU A 199 -40.01 6.99 -53.20
CA GLU A 199 -41.33 6.44 -52.90
C GLU A 199 -41.83 5.52 -54.02
N GLU A 200 -41.63 5.90 -55.29
CA GLU A 200 -41.98 5.07 -56.45
C GLU A 200 -41.10 3.80 -56.55
N ILE A 201 -39.83 3.84 -56.11
CA ILE A 201 -38.95 2.67 -56.05
C ILE A 201 -39.44 1.66 -54.98
N ALA A 202 -39.87 2.16 -53.82
CA ALA A 202 -40.43 1.33 -52.75
C ALA A 202 -41.78 0.69 -53.17
N ASP A 203 -42.73 1.48 -53.66
CA ASP A 203 -44.00 0.98 -54.22
C ASP A 203 -43.77 -0.09 -55.29
N GLN A 204 -42.75 0.08 -56.13
CA GLN A 204 -42.43 -0.84 -57.21
C GLN A 204 -41.79 -2.15 -56.72
N LYS A 205 -41.03 -2.13 -55.62
CA LYS A 205 -40.53 -3.34 -54.92
C LYS A 205 -41.69 -4.13 -54.32
N ASP A 206 -42.54 -3.48 -53.54
CA ASP A 206 -43.73 -4.09 -52.92
C ASP A 206 -44.68 -4.68 -53.98
N ALA A 207 -44.88 -3.99 -55.10
CA ALA A 207 -45.67 -4.49 -56.21
C ALA A 207 -45.08 -5.77 -56.84
N LEU A 208 -43.75 -5.89 -56.91
CA LEU A 208 -43.06 -7.09 -57.41
C LEU A 208 -43.12 -8.24 -56.40
N GLU A 209 -43.02 -7.99 -55.10
CA GLU A 209 -43.20 -9.00 -54.04
C GLU A 209 -44.62 -9.58 -54.03
N ASN A 210 -45.62 -8.71 -54.27
CA ASN A 210 -47.01 -9.12 -54.42
C ASN A 210 -47.27 -10.02 -55.65
N LEU A 211 -46.31 -10.23 -56.56
CA LEU A 211 -46.35 -11.28 -57.60
C LEU A 211 -46.10 -12.69 -57.03
N SER A 212 -46.59 -13.00 -55.83
CA SER A 212 -46.36 -14.25 -55.07
C SER A 212 -46.75 -15.55 -55.81
N GLN A 213 -47.51 -15.48 -56.92
CA GLN A 213 -47.76 -16.61 -57.81
C GLN A 213 -46.60 -16.91 -58.78
N PHE A 214 -45.77 -15.91 -59.10
CA PHE A 214 -44.62 -15.99 -60.00
C PHE A 214 -43.28 -15.98 -59.26
N VAL A 215 -43.11 -15.14 -58.23
CA VAL A 215 -41.85 -15.02 -57.48
C VAL A 215 -41.88 -15.79 -56.16
N SER A 216 -40.70 -16.14 -55.69
CA SER A 216 -40.38 -16.71 -54.37
C SER A 216 -39.57 -15.76 -53.48
N GLY A 217 -38.95 -14.73 -54.07
CA GLY A 217 -38.24 -13.66 -53.37
C GLY A 217 -37.98 -12.50 -54.34
N VAL A 218 -37.86 -11.30 -53.77
CA VAL A 218 -37.42 -10.06 -54.43
C VAL A 218 -36.34 -9.47 -53.53
N GLU A 219 -35.17 -9.22 -54.10
CA GLU A 219 -33.93 -8.89 -53.41
C GLU A 219 -33.33 -7.63 -54.09
N PRO A 220 -32.83 -6.63 -53.36
CA PRO A 220 -32.07 -5.54 -53.96
C PRO A 220 -30.76 -5.99 -54.63
N ASP A 221 -30.32 -5.31 -55.69
CA ASP A 221 -28.91 -5.34 -56.14
C ASP A 221 -28.11 -4.44 -55.19
N TYR A 222 -27.70 -4.98 -54.05
CA TYR A 222 -26.92 -4.27 -53.03
C TYR A 222 -25.53 -3.89 -53.54
N PHE A 223 -25.05 -2.73 -53.13
CA PHE A 223 -23.69 -2.29 -53.37
C PHE A 223 -22.73 -2.95 -52.38
N VAL A 224 -21.99 -3.94 -52.86
CA VAL A 224 -20.95 -4.63 -52.10
C VAL A 224 -19.55 -4.10 -52.45
N TYR A 225 -18.68 -4.07 -51.46
CA TYR A 225 -17.28 -3.67 -51.54
C TYR A 225 -16.37 -4.81 -51.08
N ALA A 226 -15.06 -4.67 -51.25
CA ALA A 226 -14.08 -5.67 -50.82
C ALA A 226 -13.52 -5.27 -49.45
N ILE A 227 -13.89 -6.04 -48.42
CA ILE A 227 -13.33 -5.96 -47.06
C ILE A 227 -11.88 -6.49 -47.09
N LYS A 228 -10.96 -5.90 -46.32
CA LYS A 228 -9.56 -6.31 -46.16
C LYS A 228 -9.41 -7.61 -45.34
N ASN A 229 -9.98 -8.69 -45.88
CA ASN A 229 -9.81 -10.04 -45.36
C ASN A 229 -8.36 -10.53 -45.51
N SER A 230 -7.89 -11.29 -44.51
CA SER A 230 -6.61 -11.97 -44.59
C SER A 230 -6.62 -13.12 -45.62
N ASN A 231 -5.43 -13.49 -46.11
CA ASN A 231 -5.20 -14.67 -46.95
C ASN A 231 -4.94 -15.97 -46.17
N ASP A 232 -4.93 -15.92 -44.83
CA ASP A 232 -4.52 -17.01 -43.95
C ASP A 232 -5.51 -18.20 -43.98
N PRO A 233 -5.08 -19.45 -44.25
CA PRO A 233 -5.99 -20.51 -44.70
C PRO A 233 -7.02 -21.01 -43.69
N ARG A 234 -6.92 -20.67 -42.41
CA ARG A 234 -7.90 -21.05 -41.36
C ARG A 234 -8.85 -19.90 -40.98
N LEU A 235 -8.79 -18.73 -41.62
CA LEU A 235 -9.63 -17.56 -41.28
C LEU A 235 -11.13 -17.90 -41.13
N LEU A 236 -11.67 -18.75 -42.01
CA LEU A 236 -13.08 -19.17 -41.96
C LEU A 236 -13.46 -19.99 -40.72
N GLU A 237 -12.50 -20.54 -39.97
CA GLU A 237 -12.73 -21.25 -38.70
C GLU A 237 -12.69 -20.30 -37.48
N LEU A 238 -12.17 -19.07 -37.64
CA LEU A 238 -12.04 -18.06 -36.60
C LEU A 238 -13.37 -17.29 -36.40
N TRP A 239 -14.42 -18.02 -36.01
CA TRP A 239 -15.76 -17.41 -35.86
C TRP A 239 -15.75 -16.22 -34.90
N GLY A 240 -14.90 -16.20 -33.87
CA GLY A 240 -14.79 -15.09 -32.93
C GLY A 240 -14.24 -13.79 -33.54
N LEU A 241 -13.66 -13.85 -34.74
CA LEU A 241 -13.23 -12.68 -35.52
C LEU A 241 -14.23 -12.32 -36.62
N HIS A 242 -14.94 -13.30 -37.18
CA HIS A 242 -15.91 -13.12 -38.27
C HIS A 242 -16.87 -14.33 -38.37
N ASN A 243 -18.17 -14.12 -38.13
CA ASN A 243 -19.19 -15.17 -38.00
C ASN A 243 -20.32 -14.98 -39.01
N THR A 244 -20.13 -15.56 -40.20
CA THR A 244 -21.14 -15.67 -41.27
C THR A 244 -22.00 -16.95 -41.12
N GLY A 245 -22.23 -17.36 -39.87
CA GLY A 245 -22.92 -18.60 -39.53
C GLY A 245 -22.16 -19.87 -39.91
N GLN A 246 -20.90 -19.77 -40.35
CA GLN A 246 -20.16 -20.86 -40.98
C GLN A 246 -19.80 -22.02 -40.03
N THR A 247 -19.81 -21.77 -38.72
CA THR A 247 -19.70 -22.80 -37.66
C THR A 247 -21.06 -23.38 -37.23
N GLY A 248 -22.15 -22.95 -37.86
CA GLY A 248 -23.53 -23.26 -37.44
C GLY A 248 -24.03 -22.36 -36.30
N GLY A 249 -23.46 -21.17 -36.17
CA GLY A 249 -23.81 -20.16 -35.16
C GLY A 249 -25.04 -19.32 -35.53
N GLY A 250 -25.14 -18.14 -34.92
CA GLY A 250 -25.89 -17.01 -35.48
C GLY A 250 -24.94 -16.10 -36.26
N ASP A 251 -25.42 -15.57 -37.38
CA ASP A 251 -24.71 -14.54 -38.16
C ASP A 251 -24.52 -13.26 -37.31
N ASP A 252 -23.46 -12.47 -37.56
CA ASP A 252 -23.17 -11.19 -36.85
C ASP A 252 -22.92 -11.36 -35.33
N LYS A 253 -22.40 -12.52 -34.92
CA LYS A 253 -22.06 -12.84 -33.51
C LYS A 253 -20.56 -13.09 -33.36
N ASP A 254 -19.78 -12.04 -33.57
CA ASP A 254 -18.32 -12.00 -33.45
C ASP A 254 -17.82 -10.66 -32.86
N ILE A 255 -16.87 -9.94 -33.46
CA ILE A 255 -16.29 -8.68 -32.92
C ILE A 255 -15.98 -7.62 -33.99
N ASP A 256 -16.45 -7.81 -35.23
CA ASP A 256 -16.24 -6.92 -36.39
C ASP A 256 -14.74 -6.75 -36.75
N ALA A 257 -13.95 -7.83 -36.69
CA ALA A 257 -12.51 -7.73 -36.88
C ALA A 257 -12.10 -7.40 -38.34
N PRO A 258 -12.61 -8.06 -39.41
CA PRO A 258 -12.32 -7.65 -40.80
C PRO A 258 -12.72 -6.21 -41.13
N GLU A 259 -13.80 -5.73 -40.54
CA GLU A 259 -14.31 -4.38 -40.67
C GLU A 259 -13.39 -3.38 -39.95
N SER A 260 -12.90 -3.72 -38.75
CA SER A 260 -11.85 -2.97 -38.06
C SER A 260 -10.54 -2.92 -38.86
N TRP A 261 -10.21 -4.00 -39.58
CA TRP A 261 -8.99 -4.11 -40.39
C TRP A 261 -8.99 -3.21 -41.63
N ASP A 262 -10.15 -2.79 -42.14
CA ASP A 262 -10.27 -1.74 -43.16
C ASP A 262 -9.82 -0.36 -42.64
N LEU A 263 -9.80 -0.16 -41.32
CA LEU A 263 -9.21 1.01 -40.64
C LEU A 263 -7.73 0.75 -40.30
N LEU A 264 -7.45 -0.24 -39.45
CA LEU A 264 -6.11 -0.54 -38.92
C LEU A 264 -5.92 -2.02 -38.60
N THR A 265 -4.70 -2.54 -38.78
CA THR A 265 -4.35 -3.97 -38.58
C THR A 265 -3.33 -4.20 -37.46
N GLY A 266 -3.27 -3.29 -36.49
CA GLY A 266 -2.31 -3.28 -35.38
C GLY A 266 -1.07 -2.43 -35.67
N SER A 267 -0.16 -2.38 -34.71
CA SER A 267 1.15 -1.73 -34.83
C SER A 267 2.20 -2.45 -33.97
N ARG A 268 3.38 -2.70 -34.55
CA ARG A 268 4.56 -3.24 -33.83
C ARG A 268 5.08 -2.33 -32.71
N ASN A 269 4.63 -1.08 -32.63
CA ASN A 269 4.98 -0.17 -31.54
C ASN A 269 4.28 -0.53 -30.22
N ILE A 270 3.11 -1.19 -30.27
CA ILE A 270 2.37 -1.59 -29.07
C ILE A 270 2.92 -2.91 -28.53
N LEU A 271 3.30 -2.92 -27.26
CA LEU A 271 3.87 -4.03 -26.52
C LEU A 271 2.85 -4.64 -25.56
N VAL A 272 2.49 -5.90 -25.80
CA VAL A 272 1.56 -6.68 -24.99
C VAL A 272 2.32 -7.70 -24.15
N GLY A 273 2.21 -7.60 -22.82
CA GLY A 273 2.68 -8.62 -21.88
C GLY A 273 1.69 -9.76 -21.76
N VAL A 274 2.06 -10.97 -22.22
CA VAL A 274 1.23 -12.17 -22.02
C VAL A 274 1.69 -12.88 -20.76
N ILE A 275 0.99 -12.63 -19.65
CA ILE A 275 1.29 -13.21 -18.34
C ILE A 275 0.56 -14.55 -18.23
N ASP A 276 1.26 -15.66 -18.49
CA ASP A 276 0.64 -17.00 -18.61
C ASP A 276 1.67 -18.14 -18.42
N THR A 277 1.54 -19.21 -19.21
CA THR A 277 2.42 -20.39 -19.32
C THR A 277 3.61 -20.21 -20.26
N GLY A 278 3.80 -19.00 -20.83
CA GLY A 278 4.84 -18.67 -21.80
C GLY A 278 4.31 -18.58 -23.24
N ILE A 279 5.21 -18.41 -24.21
CA ILE A 279 4.89 -18.42 -25.65
C ILE A 279 5.92 -19.25 -26.42
N ASP A 280 5.46 -20.10 -27.34
CA ASP A 280 6.33 -20.64 -28.40
C ASP A 280 6.70 -19.52 -29.40
N ARG A 281 7.71 -18.72 -29.05
CA ARG A 281 8.19 -17.59 -29.87
C ARG A 281 8.67 -18.01 -31.27
N ASP A 282 9.06 -19.27 -31.44
CA ASP A 282 9.54 -19.83 -32.71
C ASP A 282 8.39 -20.35 -33.59
N HIS A 283 7.14 -20.28 -33.10
CA HIS A 283 5.93 -20.64 -33.85
C HIS A 283 5.80 -19.81 -35.13
N GLU A 284 5.55 -20.48 -36.26
CA GLU A 284 5.71 -19.89 -37.58
C GLU A 284 4.68 -18.81 -37.97
N ASP A 285 3.63 -18.70 -37.14
CA ASP A 285 2.57 -17.67 -37.15
C ASP A 285 2.73 -16.59 -36.05
N LEU A 286 3.68 -16.74 -35.12
CA LEU A 286 3.90 -15.76 -34.03
C LEU A 286 5.24 -15.02 -34.17
N LEU A 287 6.27 -15.67 -34.71
CA LEU A 287 7.66 -15.19 -34.71
C LEU A 287 7.87 -13.73 -35.16
N ALA A 288 7.11 -13.24 -36.15
CA ALA A 288 7.23 -11.85 -36.61
C ALA A 288 6.57 -10.82 -35.67
N ASN A 289 5.63 -11.25 -34.81
CA ASN A 289 4.97 -10.46 -33.78
C ASN A 289 5.59 -10.65 -32.38
N MET A 290 6.65 -11.43 -32.23
CA MET A 290 7.41 -11.51 -30.98
C MET A 290 8.25 -10.25 -30.74
N TRP A 291 8.34 -9.82 -29.49
CA TRP A 291 9.19 -8.72 -29.04
C TRP A 291 10.65 -9.17 -28.90
N THR A 292 11.55 -8.20 -28.78
CA THR A 292 12.96 -8.42 -28.43
C THR A 292 13.41 -7.21 -27.61
N ASN A 293 13.95 -7.41 -26.40
CA ASN A 293 14.42 -6.29 -25.58
C ASN A 293 15.48 -5.49 -26.36
N PRO A 294 15.24 -4.21 -26.70
CA PRO A 294 16.18 -3.42 -27.50
C PRO A 294 17.42 -2.99 -26.72
N ASN A 295 17.43 -3.18 -25.40
CA ASN A 295 18.50 -2.75 -24.50
C ASN A 295 19.51 -3.87 -24.17
N GLU A 296 19.15 -5.14 -24.37
CA GLU A 296 19.95 -6.32 -24.04
C GLU A 296 20.88 -6.82 -25.17
N ILE A 297 22.08 -7.30 -24.84
CA ILE A 297 23.04 -7.86 -25.80
C ILE A 297 23.07 -9.39 -25.72
N ALA A 298 22.01 -10.01 -26.24
CA ALA A 298 21.71 -11.44 -26.23
C ALA A 298 22.89 -12.43 -26.19
N GLY A 299 22.96 -13.17 -25.09
CA GLY A 299 23.92 -14.24 -24.80
C GLY A 299 25.24 -13.77 -24.20
N ASN A 300 25.27 -12.62 -23.52
CA ASN A 300 26.49 -12.08 -22.91
C ASN A 300 26.67 -12.43 -21.42
N GLY A 301 25.60 -12.88 -20.74
CA GLY A 301 25.58 -13.18 -19.30
C GLY A 301 25.58 -11.93 -18.40
N ILE A 302 24.98 -10.83 -18.85
CA ILE A 302 24.88 -9.53 -18.18
C ILE A 302 23.42 -9.06 -18.25
N ASP A 303 23.00 -8.31 -17.24
CA ASP A 303 21.81 -7.45 -17.23
C ASP A 303 22.29 -6.06 -17.71
N ASP A 304 22.19 -5.80 -19.01
CA ASP A 304 22.75 -4.59 -19.66
C ASP A 304 21.88 -3.36 -19.35
N ASP A 305 20.55 -3.54 -19.30
CA ASP A 305 19.59 -2.46 -19.07
C ASP A 305 19.32 -2.15 -17.58
N GLN A 306 19.81 -3.01 -16.67
CA GLN A 306 19.64 -2.95 -15.21
C GLN A 306 18.17 -3.13 -14.75
N ASN A 307 17.37 -3.85 -15.55
CA ASN A 307 16.03 -4.28 -15.16
C ASN A 307 16.06 -5.41 -14.10
N GLY A 308 17.20 -6.07 -13.91
CA GLY A 308 17.40 -7.12 -12.89
C GLY A 308 17.31 -8.55 -13.44
N TYR A 309 17.06 -8.71 -14.75
CA TYR A 309 16.82 -9.98 -15.42
C TYR A 309 17.85 -10.18 -16.54
N ILE A 310 18.84 -11.04 -16.29
CA ILE A 310 20.03 -11.24 -17.16
C ILE A 310 19.64 -11.89 -18.49
N ASP A 311 20.05 -11.30 -19.62
CA ASP A 311 19.75 -11.80 -20.97
C ASP A 311 18.22 -11.96 -21.21
N ASP A 312 17.35 -11.10 -20.68
CA ASP A 312 15.86 -11.19 -20.77
C ASP A 312 15.26 -10.89 -22.16
N VAL A 313 16.06 -11.08 -23.19
CA VAL A 313 15.90 -10.73 -24.62
C VAL A 313 14.49 -10.97 -25.19
N HIS A 314 13.72 -11.93 -24.68
CA HIS A 314 12.37 -12.26 -25.16
C HIS A 314 11.30 -12.34 -24.05
N GLY A 315 11.56 -11.75 -22.88
CA GLY A 315 10.78 -11.90 -21.65
C GLY A 315 11.43 -12.85 -20.64
N TRP A 316 10.74 -13.07 -19.51
CA TRP A 316 11.26 -13.86 -18.38
C TRP A 316 10.33 -15.01 -17.95
N ASP A 317 10.92 -16.10 -17.47
CA ASP A 317 10.24 -17.23 -16.83
C ASP A 317 10.42 -17.17 -15.31
N PHE A 318 9.41 -16.63 -14.61
CA PHE A 318 9.30 -16.59 -13.16
C PHE A 318 8.95 -17.95 -12.52
N TYR A 319 8.57 -18.97 -13.30
CA TYR A 319 8.31 -20.32 -12.79
C TYR A 319 9.60 -21.15 -12.68
N ASN A 320 10.52 -20.99 -13.64
CA ASN A 320 11.83 -21.66 -13.64
C ASN A 320 12.99 -20.74 -13.18
N ASP A 321 12.75 -19.43 -13.05
CA ASP A 321 13.70 -18.36 -12.75
C ASP A 321 14.84 -18.23 -13.79
N ASP A 322 14.45 -18.21 -15.08
CA ASP A 322 15.37 -18.05 -16.21
C ASP A 322 14.82 -17.15 -17.35
N ASN A 323 15.66 -16.87 -18.35
CA ASN A 323 15.36 -15.98 -19.48
C ASN A 323 14.65 -16.68 -20.67
N ASN A 324 13.99 -17.82 -20.44
CA ASN A 324 13.38 -18.63 -21.48
C ASN A 324 11.88 -18.87 -21.23
N PRO A 325 11.01 -17.86 -21.45
CA PRO A 325 9.54 -17.96 -21.32
C PRO A 325 8.87 -18.81 -22.42
N HIS A 326 9.46 -19.95 -22.77
CA HIS A 326 8.91 -20.91 -23.74
C HIS A 326 7.73 -21.68 -23.14
N ASP A 327 6.68 -21.89 -23.94
CA ASP A 327 5.45 -22.53 -23.50
C ASP A 327 5.57 -24.07 -23.47
N ASP A 328 5.58 -24.64 -22.27
CA ASP A 328 5.57 -26.09 -22.01
C ASP A 328 4.16 -26.65 -21.70
N ASN A 329 3.11 -25.83 -21.77
CA ASN A 329 1.71 -26.21 -21.49
C ASN A 329 0.79 -26.14 -22.72
N SER A 330 1.02 -25.21 -23.64
CA SER A 330 0.23 -24.75 -24.79
C SER A 330 -0.85 -23.68 -24.57
N HIS A 331 -1.10 -23.25 -23.33
CA HIS A 331 -2.17 -22.28 -23.04
C HIS A 331 -1.80 -20.84 -23.45
N GLY A 332 -0.59 -20.38 -23.10
CA GLY A 332 -0.14 -19.01 -23.35
C GLY A 332 0.11 -18.75 -24.84
N THR A 333 0.62 -19.74 -25.56
CA THR A 333 0.71 -19.70 -27.04
C THR A 333 -0.67 -19.61 -27.69
N HIS A 334 -1.70 -20.25 -27.11
CA HIS A 334 -3.07 -20.14 -27.60
C HIS A 334 -3.66 -18.74 -27.35
N CYS A 335 -3.36 -18.12 -26.21
CA CYS A 335 -3.75 -16.73 -25.94
C CYS A 335 -3.02 -15.74 -26.86
N ALA A 336 -1.70 -15.90 -27.04
CA ALA A 336 -0.88 -15.05 -27.92
C ALA A 336 -1.35 -15.08 -29.38
N GLY A 337 -1.71 -16.25 -29.93
CA GLY A 337 -2.24 -16.34 -31.29
C GLY A 337 -3.56 -15.60 -31.50
N THR A 338 -4.42 -15.54 -30.48
CA THR A 338 -5.68 -14.78 -30.54
C THR A 338 -5.43 -13.26 -30.47
N ILE A 339 -4.44 -12.81 -29.69
CA ILE A 339 -4.01 -11.40 -29.66
C ILE A 339 -3.40 -10.97 -31.01
N GLY A 340 -2.49 -11.79 -31.55
CA GLY A 340 -1.52 -11.34 -32.54
C GLY A 340 -0.84 -12.40 -33.40
N ALA A 341 -1.52 -13.47 -33.83
CA ALA A 341 -1.01 -14.28 -34.93
C ALA A 341 -0.89 -13.45 -36.23
N VAL A 342 0.27 -13.56 -36.89
CA VAL A 342 0.76 -12.64 -37.91
C VAL A 342 -0.11 -12.68 -39.17
N GLY A 343 -0.91 -11.63 -39.38
CA GLY A 343 -1.92 -11.65 -40.44
C GLY A 343 -1.38 -11.55 -41.87
N ASN A 344 -2.12 -12.16 -42.79
CA ASN A 344 -1.95 -12.10 -44.25
C ASN A 344 -0.62 -12.72 -44.72
N ASN A 345 -0.12 -13.70 -43.97
CA ASN A 345 1.17 -14.35 -44.17
C ASN A 345 1.08 -15.65 -45.03
N ASN A 346 -0.14 -16.16 -45.27
CA ASN A 346 -0.52 -17.41 -45.98
C ASN A 346 -0.32 -18.71 -45.17
N LYS A 347 -0.37 -18.62 -43.83
CA LYS A 347 -0.30 -19.75 -42.89
C LYS A 347 -1.46 -19.69 -41.90
N GLY A 348 -1.47 -20.62 -40.95
CA GLY A 348 -2.59 -20.99 -40.08
C GLY A 348 -3.67 -19.93 -39.85
N VAL A 349 -3.51 -19.13 -38.80
CA VAL A 349 -4.55 -18.26 -38.24
C VAL A 349 -4.08 -16.80 -38.20
N VAL A 350 -5.02 -15.88 -37.98
CA VAL A 350 -4.73 -14.47 -37.74
C VAL A 350 -5.26 -14.08 -36.36
N GLY A 351 -4.52 -13.22 -35.66
CA GLY A 351 -4.98 -12.63 -34.40
C GLY A 351 -5.86 -11.42 -34.63
N VAL A 352 -6.34 -10.80 -33.56
CA VAL A 352 -7.02 -9.48 -33.64
C VAL A 352 -6.08 -8.44 -34.27
N ASN A 353 -4.79 -8.47 -33.93
CA ASN A 353 -3.75 -7.68 -34.59
C ASN A 353 -3.01 -8.53 -35.63
N TRP A 354 -2.80 -8.00 -36.83
CA TRP A 354 -1.91 -8.65 -37.81
C TRP A 354 -0.45 -8.34 -37.49
N GLU A 355 -0.17 -7.14 -36.98
CA GLU A 355 1.14 -6.66 -36.56
C GLU A 355 1.06 -6.11 -35.12
N VAL A 356 1.84 -6.66 -34.19
CA VAL A 356 1.90 -6.25 -32.76
C VAL A 356 3.20 -6.73 -32.13
N SER A 357 3.67 -6.14 -31.03
CA SER A 357 4.76 -6.71 -30.23
C SER A 357 4.21 -7.47 -29.02
N MET A 358 4.55 -8.75 -28.90
CA MET A 358 4.19 -9.57 -27.74
C MET A 358 5.44 -10.05 -26.99
N VAL A 359 5.44 -9.91 -25.68
CA VAL A 359 6.46 -10.46 -24.78
C VAL A 359 5.84 -11.59 -23.93
N GLY A 360 6.53 -12.72 -23.86
CA GLY A 360 6.11 -13.85 -23.04
C GLY A 360 6.56 -13.63 -21.60
N ILE A 361 5.62 -13.61 -20.66
CA ILE A 361 5.91 -13.47 -19.23
C ILE A 361 5.36 -14.73 -18.56
N LYS A 362 6.25 -15.67 -18.28
CA LYS A 362 5.87 -17.02 -17.84
C LYS A 362 5.90 -17.11 -16.33
N PHE A 363 4.79 -17.48 -15.70
CA PHE A 363 4.72 -17.76 -14.26
C PHE A 363 3.92 -19.04 -13.93
N LEU A 364 3.24 -19.60 -14.93
CA LEU A 364 2.61 -20.92 -14.86
C LEU A 364 3.52 -21.96 -15.51
N GLY A 365 3.77 -23.08 -14.83
CA GLY A 365 4.53 -24.21 -15.37
C GLY A 365 3.70 -25.10 -16.29
N GLY A 366 4.31 -26.15 -16.87
CA GLY A 366 3.67 -27.09 -17.80
C GLY A 366 2.43 -27.82 -17.29
N SER A 367 2.11 -27.72 -15.99
CA SER A 367 0.85 -28.19 -15.39
C SER A 367 -0.33 -27.23 -15.55
N GLY A 368 -0.09 -25.99 -16.01
CA GLY A 368 -1.07 -24.89 -16.03
C GLY A 368 -1.24 -24.18 -14.67
N GLY A 369 -0.32 -24.41 -13.72
CA GLY A 369 -0.34 -23.81 -12.38
C GLY A 369 0.96 -23.10 -12.03
N GLY A 370 0.88 -22.09 -11.17
CA GLY A 370 1.99 -21.27 -10.70
C GLY A 370 1.65 -20.62 -9.35
N TYR A 371 2.49 -19.68 -8.90
CA TYR A 371 2.38 -19.08 -7.56
C TYR A 371 2.02 -17.59 -7.62
N LEU A 372 1.30 -17.12 -6.59
CA LEU A 372 0.88 -15.72 -6.46
C LEU A 372 2.08 -14.76 -6.48
N SER A 373 3.19 -15.12 -5.82
CA SER A 373 4.46 -14.38 -5.83
C SER A 373 4.96 -14.10 -7.23
N ASP A 374 4.86 -15.07 -8.11
CA ASP A 374 5.46 -15.02 -9.45
C ASP A 374 4.52 -14.33 -10.44
N GLY A 375 3.21 -14.38 -10.19
CA GLY A 375 2.23 -13.47 -10.80
C GLY A 375 2.45 -12.01 -10.42
N VAL A 376 2.74 -11.70 -9.15
CA VAL A 376 3.09 -10.34 -8.71
C VAL A 376 4.38 -9.86 -9.40
N LYS A 377 5.46 -10.67 -9.38
CA LYS A 377 6.70 -10.37 -10.10
C LYS A 377 6.45 -10.13 -11.59
N SER A 378 5.59 -10.93 -12.22
CA SER A 378 5.25 -10.80 -13.64
C SER A 378 4.62 -9.45 -13.99
N ILE A 379 3.77 -8.92 -13.11
CA ILE A 379 3.17 -7.59 -13.28
C ILE A 379 4.22 -6.50 -13.04
N SER A 380 4.99 -6.56 -11.95
CA SER A 380 6.08 -5.60 -11.70
C SER A 380 7.14 -5.60 -12.80
N TYR A 381 7.41 -6.75 -13.43
CA TYR A 381 8.28 -6.87 -14.60
C TYR A 381 7.67 -6.24 -15.85
N ALA A 382 6.40 -6.53 -16.15
CA ALA A 382 5.65 -5.89 -17.23
C ALA A 382 5.66 -4.36 -17.10
N THR A 383 5.50 -3.85 -15.87
CA THR A 383 5.65 -2.42 -15.55
C THR A 383 7.07 -1.91 -15.77
N LYS A 384 8.09 -2.67 -15.37
CA LYS A 384 9.50 -2.26 -15.48
C LYS A 384 10.03 -2.22 -16.91
N ILE A 385 9.58 -3.11 -17.79
CA ILE A 385 9.90 -3.07 -19.24
C ILE A 385 8.98 -2.13 -20.04
N GLY A 386 7.93 -1.60 -19.42
CA GLY A 386 7.00 -0.64 -20.03
C GLY A 386 6.13 -1.26 -21.13
N VAL A 387 5.41 -2.35 -20.84
CA VAL A 387 4.35 -2.83 -21.74
C VAL A 387 3.16 -1.86 -21.71
N ASP A 388 2.46 -1.66 -22.83
CA ASP A 388 1.25 -0.82 -22.85
C ASP A 388 0.04 -1.50 -22.19
N LEU A 389 0.02 -2.85 -22.23
CA LEU A 389 -1.00 -3.66 -21.57
C LEU A 389 -0.54 -5.08 -21.24
N THR A 390 -1.26 -5.71 -20.30
CA THR A 390 -1.12 -7.12 -19.93
C THR A 390 -2.39 -7.92 -20.25
N SER A 391 -2.20 -9.15 -20.74
CA SER A 391 -3.27 -10.13 -20.94
C SER A 391 -3.13 -11.25 -19.91
N ASN A 392 -4.13 -11.38 -19.04
CA ASN A 392 -4.11 -12.20 -17.84
C ASN A 392 -5.20 -13.28 -17.94
N SER A 393 -4.90 -14.33 -18.71
CA SER A 393 -5.85 -15.39 -19.06
C SER A 393 -6.02 -16.47 -17.98
N TRP A 394 -5.68 -16.12 -16.73
CA TRP A 394 -5.63 -16.96 -15.53
C TRP A 394 -6.47 -16.37 -14.40
N GLY A 395 -6.73 -17.17 -13.36
CA GLY A 395 -7.44 -16.72 -12.18
C GLY A 395 -7.54 -17.81 -11.11
N GLY A 396 -7.71 -17.40 -9.85
CA GLY A 396 -7.75 -18.29 -8.69
C GLY A 396 -7.15 -17.68 -7.43
N GLY A 397 -7.30 -18.37 -6.30
CA GLY A 397 -6.97 -17.82 -4.99
C GLY A 397 -8.07 -16.90 -4.45
N GLY A 398 -7.67 -15.88 -3.68
CA GLY A 398 -8.55 -14.84 -3.14
C GLY A 398 -7.87 -13.46 -3.23
N PHE A 399 -8.47 -12.45 -2.62
CA PHE A 399 -7.91 -11.10 -2.57
C PHE A 399 -6.50 -11.11 -1.94
N SER A 400 -5.57 -10.39 -2.56
CA SER A 400 -4.23 -10.12 -2.05
C SER A 400 -3.92 -8.63 -2.23
N SER A 401 -3.47 -7.98 -1.15
CA SER A 401 -3.01 -6.59 -1.24
C SER A 401 -1.86 -6.46 -2.22
N SER A 402 -0.79 -7.25 -2.10
CA SER A 402 0.38 -7.17 -2.98
C SER A 402 0.10 -7.39 -4.47
N MET A 403 -0.95 -8.15 -4.80
CA MET A 403 -1.44 -8.29 -6.18
C MET A 403 -2.22 -7.04 -6.62
N LYS A 404 -3.07 -6.46 -5.75
CA LYS A 404 -3.71 -5.16 -6.04
C LYS A 404 -2.67 -4.05 -6.17
N ASP A 405 -1.69 -3.98 -5.27
CA ASP A 405 -0.63 -2.98 -5.22
C ASP A 405 0.17 -2.98 -6.54
N ALA A 406 0.49 -4.16 -7.09
CA ALA A 406 1.18 -4.28 -8.38
C ALA A 406 0.28 -3.90 -9.58
N ILE A 407 -1.04 -4.19 -9.53
CA ILE A 407 -2.01 -3.77 -10.55
C ILE A 407 -2.24 -2.24 -10.48
N ASP A 408 -2.25 -1.65 -9.28
CA ASP A 408 -2.34 -0.21 -9.03
C ASP A 408 -1.05 0.53 -9.45
N GLU A 409 0.12 -0.08 -9.27
CA GLU A 409 1.40 0.42 -9.78
C GLU A 409 1.42 0.40 -11.32
N ALA A 410 0.95 -0.69 -11.94
CA ALA A 410 0.75 -0.76 -13.39
C ALA A 410 -0.28 0.28 -13.87
N ALA A 411 -1.36 0.53 -13.12
CA ALA A 411 -2.35 1.57 -13.43
C ALA A 411 -1.71 2.97 -13.41
N ALA A 412 -0.92 3.26 -12.37
CA ALA A 412 -0.19 4.53 -12.21
C ALA A 412 0.91 4.73 -13.27
N ALA A 413 1.43 3.64 -13.87
CA ALA A 413 2.32 3.65 -15.01
C ALA A 413 1.59 3.75 -16.37
N GLY A 414 0.25 3.79 -16.39
CA GLY A 414 -0.56 3.92 -17.61
C GLY A 414 -0.85 2.59 -18.33
N ILE A 415 -0.68 1.44 -17.67
CA ILE A 415 -0.72 0.11 -18.28
C ILE A 415 -2.09 -0.54 -18.13
N GLY A 416 -2.66 -1.07 -19.22
CA GLY A 416 -3.93 -1.81 -19.22
C GLY A 416 -3.82 -3.22 -18.59
N PHE A 417 -4.85 -3.66 -17.86
CA PHE A 417 -4.87 -4.98 -17.21
C PHE A 417 -6.12 -5.79 -17.60
N ILE A 418 -6.04 -6.58 -18.67
CA ILE A 418 -7.18 -7.35 -19.18
C ILE A 418 -7.17 -8.75 -18.54
N ALA A 419 -8.27 -9.17 -17.91
CA ALA A 419 -8.32 -10.33 -17.02
C ALA A 419 -9.54 -11.25 -17.26
N ALA A 420 -9.34 -12.56 -17.10
CA ALA A 420 -10.36 -13.57 -17.32
C ALA A 420 -11.35 -13.70 -16.15
N ALA A 421 -12.66 -13.47 -16.38
CA ALA A 421 -13.67 -13.47 -15.32
C ALA A 421 -13.87 -14.82 -14.59
N GLY A 422 -13.53 -15.95 -15.22
CA GLY A 422 -13.54 -17.29 -14.62
C GLY A 422 -14.40 -18.31 -15.37
N ASN A 423 -14.07 -19.60 -15.16
CA ASN A 423 -14.65 -20.75 -15.88
C ASN A 423 -15.51 -21.69 -14.99
N HIS A 424 -16.06 -21.18 -13.89
CA HIS A 424 -16.80 -22.00 -12.91
C HIS A 424 -18.31 -21.65 -12.80
N ALA A 425 -18.85 -20.87 -13.74
CA ALA A 425 -20.24 -20.40 -13.78
C ALA A 425 -20.69 -19.66 -12.51
N GLY A 426 -19.75 -18.97 -11.86
CA GLY A 426 -19.96 -18.19 -10.65
C GLY A 426 -20.56 -16.80 -10.92
N ASP A 427 -21.17 -16.26 -9.87
CA ASP A 427 -21.62 -14.88 -9.78
C ASP A 427 -20.54 -14.09 -9.01
N ASN A 428 -19.72 -13.33 -9.74
CA ASN A 428 -18.57 -12.61 -9.21
C ASN A 428 -18.97 -11.43 -8.29
N ASP A 429 -20.20 -10.91 -8.40
CA ASP A 429 -20.71 -9.88 -7.48
C ASP A 429 -20.98 -10.48 -6.08
N ALA A 430 -21.26 -11.79 -6.02
CA ALA A 430 -21.47 -12.54 -4.78
C ALA A 430 -20.22 -13.31 -4.31
N TYR A 431 -19.35 -13.74 -5.26
CA TYR A 431 -18.16 -14.55 -5.03
C TYR A 431 -17.00 -14.09 -5.94
N PRO A 432 -16.30 -13.00 -5.59
CA PRO A 432 -15.26 -12.38 -6.43
C PRO A 432 -14.19 -13.35 -6.95
N SER A 433 -13.82 -13.20 -8.23
CA SER A 433 -12.83 -14.04 -8.92
C SER A 433 -11.60 -13.23 -9.29
N TYR A 434 -10.48 -13.46 -8.61
CA TYR A 434 -9.24 -12.71 -8.81
C TYR A 434 -8.36 -13.31 -9.91
N PRO A 435 -7.68 -12.49 -10.73
CA PRO A 435 -7.51 -11.03 -10.57
C PRO A 435 -8.66 -10.17 -11.17
N ALA A 436 -9.61 -10.77 -11.89
CA ALA A 436 -10.64 -10.02 -12.62
C ALA A 436 -11.57 -9.16 -11.75
N SER A 437 -11.76 -9.50 -10.47
CA SER A 437 -12.56 -8.71 -9.51
C SER A 437 -11.75 -7.73 -8.64
N TYR A 438 -10.58 -7.25 -9.08
CA TYR A 438 -9.90 -6.12 -8.41
C TYR A 438 -10.51 -4.77 -8.85
N GLU A 439 -10.88 -3.94 -7.87
CA GLU A 439 -11.34 -2.55 -8.07
C GLU A 439 -10.15 -1.60 -8.36
N SER A 440 -9.42 -1.88 -9.43
CA SER A 440 -8.31 -1.05 -9.95
C SER A 440 -8.72 -0.44 -11.28
N GLU A 441 -8.39 0.83 -11.52
CA GLU A 441 -8.99 1.61 -12.61
C GLU A 441 -8.71 1.02 -14.01
N ASN A 442 -7.53 0.43 -14.21
CA ASN A 442 -7.05 -0.19 -15.44
C ASN A 442 -7.54 -1.63 -15.70
N VAL A 443 -8.25 -2.27 -14.76
CA VAL A 443 -8.69 -3.67 -14.89
C VAL A 443 -9.87 -3.77 -15.87
N ILE A 444 -9.85 -4.74 -16.77
CA ILE A 444 -10.99 -5.12 -17.62
C ILE A 444 -11.31 -6.60 -17.41
N SER A 445 -12.47 -6.87 -16.83
CA SER A 445 -12.96 -8.20 -16.44
C SER A 445 -13.81 -8.82 -17.56
N VAL A 446 -13.34 -9.92 -18.16
CA VAL A 446 -13.86 -10.45 -19.43
C VAL A 446 -14.60 -11.78 -19.28
N GLY A 447 -15.90 -11.76 -19.58
CA GLY A 447 -16.75 -12.96 -19.73
C GLY A 447 -16.63 -13.63 -21.11
N ALA A 448 -17.04 -14.90 -21.21
CA ALA A 448 -16.98 -15.67 -22.46
C ALA A 448 -18.35 -15.89 -23.11
N ASN A 449 -18.49 -15.62 -24.42
CA ASN A 449 -19.67 -15.99 -25.21
C ASN A 449 -19.40 -17.09 -26.25
N ASP A 450 -20.49 -17.73 -26.69
CA ASP A 450 -20.52 -18.70 -27.80
C ASP A 450 -20.89 -18.04 -29.15
N HIS A 451 -20.80 -18.84 -30.21
CA HIS A 451 -21.13 -18.47 -31.59
C HIS A 451 -22.63 -18.19 -31.88
N PHE A 452 -23.49 -18.18 -30.86
CA PHE A 452 -24.86 -17.67 -30.92
C PHE A 452 -25.04 -16.35 -30.16
N GLY A 453 -23.93 -15.70 -29.75
CA GLY A 453 -23.96 -14.49 -28.92
C GLY A 453 -24.44 -14.76 -27.49
N LYS A 454 -24.29 -15.98 -26.96
CA LYS A 454 -24.75 -16.31 -25.60
C LYS A 454 -23.57 -16.46 -24.66
N SER A 455 -23.67 -15.86 -23.47
CA SER A 455 -22.78 -16.16 -22.34
C SER A 455 -22.65 -17.68 -22.16
N ALA A 456 -21.41 -18.16 -22.25
CA ALA A 456 -21.06 -19.57 -22.25
C ALA A 456 -21.43 -20.24 -20.92
N TYR A 457 -21.82 -21.51 -20.95
CA TYR A 457 -22.37 -22.20 -19.77
C TYR A 457 -21.40 -22.31 -18.58
N PHE A 458 -20.10 -22.15 -18.83
CA PHE A 458 -19.03 -22.15 -17.82
C PHE A 458 -18.59 -20.75 -17.40
N SER A 459 -18.95 -19.69 -18.14
CA SER A 459 -18.46 -18.34 -17.87
C SER A 459 -19.01 -17.86 -16.52
N CYS A 460 -18.12 -17.38 -15.68
CA CYS A 460 -18.53 -16.49 -14.60
C CYS A 460 -19.11 -15.19 -15.19
N TYR A 461 -19.89 -14.50 -14.37
CA TYR A 461 -20.62 -13.28 -14.71
C TYR A 461 -20.76 -12.41 -13.45
N GLY A 462 -21.10 -11.15 -13.60
CA GLY A 462 -21.37 -10.24 -12.48
C GLY A 462 -21.84 -8.90 -13.04
N LYS A 463 -22.96 -8.37 -12.55
CA LYS A 463 -23.54 -7.12 -13.07
C LYS A 463 -22.67 -5.89 -12.74
N THR A 464 -21.78 -5.99 -11.76
CA THR A 464 -20.80 -4.94 -11.40
C THR A 464 -19.34 -5.36 -11.51
N SER A 465 -19.02 -6.65 -11.47
CA SER A 465 -17.65 -7.20 -11.39
C SER A 465 -17.16 -7.92 -12.66
N VAL A 466 -17.95 -7.90 -13.74
CA VAL A 466 -17.56 -8.30 -15.10
C VAL A 466 -17.95 -7.18 -16.05
N ASP A 467 -17.00 -6.65 -16.83
CA ASP A 467 -17.24 -5.44 -17.61
C ASP A 467 -18.01 -5.73 -18.90
N LEU A 468 -17.51 -6.69 -19.70
CA LEU A 468 -18.08 -7.09 -21.00
C LEU A 468 -17.82 -8.58 -21.30
N PHE A 469 -18.40 -9.08 -22.39
CA PHE A 469 -18.17 -10.44 -22.90
C PHE A 469 -17.42 -10.44 -24.23
N ALA A 470 -16.64 -11.48 -24.50
CA ALA A 470 -15.99 -11.71 -25.80
C ALA A 470 -15.98 -13.21 -26.20
N PRO A 471 -15.74 -13.55 -27.48
CA PRO A 471 -15.75 -14.92 -27.97
C PRO A 471 -14.81 -15.86 -27.21
N GLY A 472 -15.36 -16.91 -26.59
CA GLY A 472 -14.61 -17.80 -25.70
C GLY A 472 -14.96 -19.28 -25.80
N VAL A 473 -15.67 -19.72 -26.85
CA VAL A 473 -16.08 -21.13 -27.04
C VAL A 473 -15.59 -21.66 -28.39
N ASN A 474 -14.84 -22.76 -28.37
CA ASN A 474 -14.21 -23.38 -29.55
C ASN A 474 -13.38 -22.39 -30.39
N ILE A 475 -12.66 -21.48 -29.72
CA ILE A 475 -11.77 -20.51 -30.38
C ILE A 475 -10.54 -21.26 -30.86
N LEU A 476 -10.28 -21.24 -32.17
CA LEU A 476 -9.09 -21.81 -32.79
C LEU A 476 -7.90 -20.84 -32.66
N SER A 477 -6.74 -21.34 -32.25
CA SER A 477 -5.49 -20.56 -32.17
C SER A 477 -4.24 -21.43 -32.34
N THR A 478 -3.06 -20.82 -32.22
CA THR A 478 -1.73 -21.43 -32.26
C THR A 478 -1.41 -22.24 -31.00
N ILE A 479 -0.63 -23.32 -31.11
CA ILE A 479 -0.05 -24.07 -29.98
C ILE A 479 1.39 -24.51 -30.30
N PRO A 480 2.24 -24.79 -29.28
CA PRO A 480 3.67 -25.02 -29.48
C PRO A 480 4.00 -26.12 -30.48
N GLY A 481 5.11 -25.93 -31.21
CA GLY A 481 5.60 -26.85 -32.23
C GLY A 481 4.94 -26.69 -33.60
N ASN A 482 4.50 -25.49 -33.95
CA ASN A 482 3.76 -25.16 -35.19
C ASN A 482 2.41 -25.89 -35.30
N GLY A 483 1.68 -25.97 -34.18
CA GLY A 483 0.39 -26.63 -34.08
C GLY A 483 -0.78 -25.64 -33.98
N TYR A 484 -2.00 -26.15 -34.16
CA TYR A 484 -3.22 -25.35 -34.01
C TYR A 484 -4.29 -26.19 -33.31
N ALA A 485 -4.98 -25.61 -32.32
CA ALA A 485 -6.02 -26.27 -31.54
C ALA A 485 -7.17 -25.31 -31.24
N SER A 486 -8.32 -25.85 -30.82
CA SER A 486 -9.48 -25.05 -30.41
C SER A 486 -9.82 -25.26 -28.95
N TYR A 487 -9.69 -24.22 -28.14
CA TYR A 487 -10.01 -24.23 -26.70
C TYR A 487 -11.29 -23.45 -26.37
N SER A 488 -11.73 -23.53 -25.11
CA SER A 488 -12.89 -22.81 -24.59
C SER A 488 -12.63 -22.34 -23.16
N GLY A 489 -12.90 -21.07 -22.89
CA GLY A 489 -12.72 -20.43 -21.59
C GLY A 489 -12.82 -18.91 -21.68
N THR A 490 -13.01 -18.23 -20.55
CA THR A 490 -12.75 -16.77 -20.42
C THR A 490 -11.31 -16.43 -20.78
N SER A 491 -10.39 -17.39 -20.60
CA SER A 491 -9.01 -17.38 -21.08
C SER A 491 -8.86 -17.26 -22.61
N MET A 492 -9.89 -17.59 -23.40
CA MET A 492 -9.92 -17.36 -24.85
C MET A 492 -10.70 -16.08 -25.21
N ALA A 493 -11.54 -15.55 -24.32
CA ALA A 493 -12.22 -14.27 -24.49
C ALA A 493 -11.30 -13.08 -24.18
N THR A 494 -10.55 -13.16 -23.08
CA THR A 494 -9.53 -12.20 -22.60
C THR A 494 -8.56 -11.75 -23.72
N PRO A 495 -7.93 -12.64 -24.51
CA PRO A 495 -7.02 -12.22 -25.59
C PRO A 495 -7.70 -11.50 -26.76
N HIS A 496 -9.01 -11.69 -27.01
CA HIS A 496 -9.72 -10.86 -28.00
C HIS A 496 -9.81 -9.40 -27.52
N VAL A 497 -10.13 -9.19 -26.23
CA VAL A 497 -10.23 -7.86 -25.62
C VAL A 497 -8.85 -7.19 -25.53
N ALA A 498 -7.81 -7.92 -25.12
CA ALA A 498 -6.43 -7.41 -25.14
C ALA A 498 -5.97 -7.08 -26.57
N GLY A 499 -6.37 -7.88 -27.57
CA GLY A 499 -6.15 -7.57 -28.98
C GLY A 499 -6.83 -6.28 -29.43
N ALA A 500 -8.09 -6.06 -29.05
CA ALA A 500 -8.85 -4.84 -29.36
C ALA A 500 -8.26 -3.60 -28.69
N TYR A 501 -7.85 -3.73 -27.42
CA TYR A 501 -7.14 -2.69 -26.67
C TYR A 501 -5.84 -2.25 -27.38
N ALA A 502 -5.06 -3.22 -27.88
CA ALA A 502 -3.86 -2.94 -28.67
C ALA A 502 -4.16 -2.28 -30.02
N LEU A 503 -5.28 -2.62 -30.68
CA LEU A 503 -5.74 -1.92 -31.90
C LEU A 503 -6.09 -0.45 -31.63
N ILE A 504 -6.76 -0.16 -30.51
CA ILE A 504 -7.17 1.20 -30.14
C ILE A 504 -5.95 2.08 -29.83
N LEU A 505 -4.97 1.56 -29.07
CA LEU A 505 -3.69 2.26 -28.86
C LEU A 505 -2.87 2.38 -30.15
N ALA A 506 -2.90 1.38 -31.04
CA ALA A 506 -2.22 1.48 -32.34
C ALA A 506 -2.83 2.57 -33.24
N ALA A 507 -4.13 2.86 -33.09
CA ALA A 507 -4.81 3.99 -33.75
C ALA A 507 -4.58 5.31 -33.00
N ASN A 508 -4.48 5.26 -31.67
CA ASN A 508 -4.40 6.42 -30.78
C ASN A 508 -3.29 6.27 -29.70
N PRO A 509 -2.00 6.47 -30.04
CA PRO A 509 -0.89 6.15 -29.13
C PRO A 509 -0.79 7.02 -27.86
N ASP A 510 -1.45 8.17 -27.82
CA ASP A 510 -1.40 9.11 -26.68
C ASP A 510 -2.53 8.86 -25.64
N TRP A 511 -3.46 7.93 -25.89
CA TRP A 511 -4.59 7.66 -25.00
C TRP A 511 -4.16 6.98 -23.69
N GLN A 512 -4.78 7.39 -22.60
CA GLN A 512 -4.52 6.79 -21.28
C GLN A 512 -5.30 5.48 -21.09
N SER A 513 -4.80 4.58 -20.23
CA SER A 513 -5.35 3.22 -20.08
C SER A 513 -6.83 3.17 -19.71
N THR A 514 -7.30 4.16 -18.96
CA THR A 514 -8.70 4.37 -18.58
C THR A 514 -9.57 4.87 -19.75
N GLN A 515 -9.02 5.65 -20.67
CA GLN A 515 -9.72 6.12 -21.87
C GLN A 515 -9.94 4.97 -22.86
N VAL A 516 -8.92 4.10 -23.04
CA VAL A 516 -9.03 2.88 -23.85
C VAL A 516 -10.00 1.88 -23.23
N LYS A 517 -10.02 1.75 -21.89
CA LYS A 517 -11.04 0.97 -21.18
C LYS A 517 -12.44 1.51 -21.44
N ASN A 518 -12.68 2.79 -21.23
CA ASN A 518 -14.01 3.39 -21.37
C ASN A 518 -14.57 3.19 -22.78
N VAL A 519 -13.80 3.44 -23.84
CA VAL A 519 -14.29 3.23 -25.22
C VAL A 519 -14.63 1.76 -25.50
N LEU A 520 -13.88 0.80 -24.95
CA LEU A 520 -14.21 -0.64 -25.07
C LEU A 520 -15.51 -1.00 -24.35
N LEU A 521 -15.87 -0.29 -23.27
CA LEU A 521 -17.09 -0.54 -22.53
C LEU A 521 -18.31 0.13 -23.18
N ASP A 522 -18.16 1.36 -23.65
CA ASP A 522 -19.24 2.15 -24.27
C ASP A 522 -19.59 1.66 -25.68
N SER A 523 -18.69 0.93 -26.35
CA SER A 523 -18.83 0.53 -27.77
C SER A 523 -19.34 -0.90 -27.99
N VAL A 524 -19.87 -1.58 -26.97
CA VAL A 524 -20.28 -2.99 -27.07
C VAL A 524 -21.56 -3.23 -27.90
N ASP A 525 -21.64 -4.41 -28.52
CA ASP A 525 -22.91 -4.96 -29.03
C ASP A 525 -23.79 -5.37 -27.84
N ALA A 526 -24.80 -4.55 -27.50
CA ALA A 526 -25.74 -4.85 -26.42
C ALA A 526 -26.62 -6.07 -26.75
N GLU A 527 -26.72 -7.04 -25.81
CA GLU A 527 -27.50 -8.27 -26.01
C GLU A 527 -28.38 -8.56 -24.77
N ASP A 528 -29.69 -8.80 -24.95
CA ASP A 528 -30.67 -9.08 -23.88
C ASP A 528 -30.24 -10.18 -22.89
N ASN A 529 -29.38 -11.11 -23.34
CA ASN A 529 -28.90 -12.25 -22.58
C ASN A 529 -27.60 -11.98 -21.78
N LEU A 530 -26.99 -10.80 -21.96
CA LEU A 530 -25.80 -10.29 -21.27
C LEU A 530 -26.11 -9.11 -20.33
N ALA A 531 -27.24 -8.41 -20.53
CA ALA A 531 -27.69 -7.25 -19.75
C ALA A 531 -27.60 -7.42 -18.21
N GLU A 532 -27.93 -8.61 -17.70
CA GLU A 532 -27.90 -8.97 -16.27
C GLU A 532 -26.64 -9.80 -15.88
N LYS A 533 -25.58 -9.76 -16.68
CA LYS A 533 -24.35 -10.59 -16.52
C LYS A 533 -23.03 -9.82 -16.58
N CYS A 534 -23.04 -8.59 -17.05
CA CYS A 534 -21.89 -7.69 -17.10
C CYS A 534 -22.35 -6.24 -16.94
N LEU A 535 -21.43 -5.34 -16.60
CA LEU A 535 -21.67 -3.91 -16.42
C LEU A 535 -22.33 -3.30 -17.66
N THR A 536 -21.66 -3.46 -18.82
CA THR A 536 -22.09 -2.94 -20.13
C THR A 536 -23.35 -3.60 -20.66
N GLY A 537 -23.55 -4.89 -20.36
CA GLY A 537 -24.64 -5.69 -20.91
C GLY A 537 -24.42 -6.18 -22.34
N GLY A 538 -23.19 -6.15 -22.85
CA GLY A 538 -22.89 -6.45 -24.25
C GLY A 538 -21.59 -7.21 -24.51
N ARG A 539 -21.34 -7.43 -25.79
CA ARG A 539 -20.18 -8.12 -26.37
C ARG A 539 -19.21 -7.11 -26.98
N LEU A 540 -17.90 -7.39 -26.90
CA LEU A 540 -16.85 -6.63 -27.60
C LEU A 540 -17.19 -6.42 -29.09
N ASN A 541 -17.16 -5.17 -29.54
CA ASN A 541 -17.15 -4.78 -30.96
C ASN A 541 -15.95 -3.85 -31.19
N ILE A 542 -15.08 -4.19 -32.15
CA ILE A 542 -13.83 -3.45 -32.40
C ILE A 542 -14.06 -2.27 -33.35
N LEU A 543 -14.91 -2.43 -34.37
CA LEU A 543 -15.23 -1.37 -35.33
C LEU A 543 -15.83 -0.15 -34.63
N SER A 544 -16.80 -0.39 -33.74
CA SER A 544 -17.44 0.64 -32.91
C SER A 544 -16.41 1.36 -32.03
N ALA A 545 -15.54 0.61 -31.35
CA ALA A 545 -14.52 1.19 -30.47
C ALA A 545 -13.49 2.06 -31.21
N LEU A 546 -13.06 1.66 -32.41
CA LEU A 546 -12.15 2.44 -33.27
C LEU A 546 -12.80 3.67 -33.93
N SER A 547 -14.12 3.87 -33.77
CA SER A 547 -14.86 4.96 -34.40
C SER A 547 -14.99 6.24 -33.54
N ASN A 548 -14.39 6.26 -32.35
CA ASN A 548 -14.50 7.36 -31.39
C ASN A 548 -13.21 8.19 -31.29
N GLU A 549 -13.36 9.52 -31.19
CA GLU A 549 -12.28 10.47 -30.86
C GLU A 549 -12.14 10.65 -29.33
N PRO A 550 -10.96 11.00 -28.80
CA PRO A 550 -10.78 11.22 -27.36
C PRO A 550 -11.50 12.49 -26.88
N PRO A 551 -12.14 12.47 -25.69
CA PRO A 551 -12.56 13.70 -25.03
C PRO A 551 -11.33 14.54 -24.63
N GLN A 552 -11.45 15.86 -24.72
CA GLN A 552 -10.47 16.77 -24.12
C GLN A 552 -10.72 16.90 -22.62
N GLU A 553 -9.74 16.48 -21.83
CA GLU A 553 -9.79 16.44 -20.37
C GLU A 553 -8.61 17.22 -19.80
N ASN A 554 -8.89 18.35 -19.14
CA ASN A 554 -7.92 19.11 -18.36
C ASN A 554 -8.05 18.68 -16.88
N LEU A 555 -7.08 17.95 -16.35
CA LEU A 555 -7.19 17.32 -15.02
C LEU A 555 -6.22 17.96 -14.02
N ILE A 556 -6.57 17.95 -12.73
CA ILE A 556 -5.66 18.35 -11.66
C ILE A 556 -5.55 17.28 -10.57
N SER A 557 -4.33 17.09 -10.07
CA SER A 557 -4.01 16.18 -8.97
C SER A 557 -2.95 16.80 -8.05
N VAL A 558 -2.82 16.30 -6.83
CA VAL A 558 -1.85 16.79 -5.84
C VAL A 558 -1.19 15.67 -5.06
N SER A 559 0.11 15.82 -4.77
CA SER A 559 0.86 14.94 -3.88
C SER A 559 1.77 15.75 -2.93
N PRO A 560 1.78 15.47 -1.61
CA PRO A 560 0.85 14.60 -0.90
C PRO A 560 -0.57 15.20 -0.87
N SER A 561 -1.58 14.36 -0.67
CA SER A 561 -2.98 14.77 -0.56
C SER A 561 -3.34 15.49 0.75
N ILE A 562 -2.41 15.53 1.70
CA ILE A 562 -2.53 16.20 3.01
C ILE A 562 -1.17 16.74 3.45
N LEU A 563 -1.15 17.89 4.11
CA LEU A 563 0.06 18.50 4.67
C LEU A 563 -0.07 18.58 6.20
N ASP A 564 0.49 17.59 6.89
CA ASP A 564 0.56 17.54 8.36
C ASP A 564 1.96 17.96 8.84
N PHE A 565 2.01 19.10 9.53
CA PHE A 565 3.24 19.69 10.08
C PHE A 565 3.61 19.09 11.45
N GLY A 566 2.78 18.17 11.98
CA GLY A 566 2.97 17.45 13.24
C GLY A 566 2.87 18.36 14.46
N PHE A 567 3.78 18.16 15.42
CA PHE A 567 3.84 18.90 16.67
C PHE A 567 4.99 19.94 16.68
N PRO A 568 4.77 21.17 16.17
CA PRO A 568 5.68 22.30 16.37
C PRO A 568 5.58 22.85 17.79
N ALA A 569 6.70 23.35 18.31
CA ALA A 569 6.71 24.18 19.51
C ALA A 569 6.07 25.55 19.24
N LYS A 570 5.75 26.28 20.30
CA LYS A 570 5.19 27.64 20.22
C LYS A 570 6.20 28.59 19.59
N GLU A 571 5.72 29.43 18.68
CA GLU A 571 6.54 30.32 17.82
C GLU A 571 7.55 29.58 16.91
N GLU A 572 7.49 28.24 16.80
CA GLU A 572 8.23 27.49 15.77
C GLU A 572 7.61 27.75 14.38
N SER A 573 8.47 27.78 13.34
CA SER A 573 8.06 27.86 11.94
C SER A 573 8.48 26.61 11.16
N ARG A 574 7.54 25.96 10.49
CA ARG A 574 7.79 24.76 9.65
C ARG A 574 7.40 25.00 8.19
N LYS A 575 7.89 24.15 7.29
CA LYS A 575 7.60 24.18 5.85
C LYS A 575 7.42 22.77 5.30
N MET A 576 6.50 22.62 4.37
CA MET A 576 6.27 21.39 3.58
C MET A 576 6.06 21.75 2.12
N GLU A 577 6.38 20.82 1.22
CA GLU A 577 6.15 20.97 -0.21
C GLU A 577 4.94 20.13 -0.66
N PHE A 578 4.29 20.59 -1.73
CA PHE A 578 3.25 19.86 -2.44
C PHE A 578 3.47 20.02 -3.95
N ILE A 579 3.11 19.01 -4.72
CA ILE A 579 3.29 18.95 -6.17
C ILE A 579 1.89 18.92 -6.79
N LEU A 580 1.57 19.89 -7.64
CA LEU A 580 0.38 19.87 -8.49
C LEU A 580 0.73 19.29 -9.85
N SER A 581 -0.02 18.30 -10.34
CA SER A 581 0.25 17.65 -11.63
C SER A 581 -1.03 17.57 -12.48
N ASN A 582 -0.89 17.87 -13.77
CA ASN A 582 -1.93 17.58 -14.76
C ASN A 582 -1.78 16.15 -15.28
N ARG A 583 -2.86 15.37 -15.23
CA ARG A 583 -2.94 13.98 -15.71
C ARG A 583 -3.83 13.83 -16.96
N GLY A 584 -4.34 14.93 -17.48
CA GLY A 584 -5.25 14.99 -18.62
C GLY A 584 -4.50 15.23 -19.93
N ASN A 585 -5.24 15.13 -21.04
CA ASN A 585 -4.72 15.35 -22.39
C ASN A 585 -4.88 16.81 -22.88
N ALA A 586 -5.44 17.71 -22.06
CA ALA A 586 -5.56 19.14 -22.31
C ALA A 586 -4.92 19.98 -21.20
N ASP A 587 -4.51 21.22 -21.53
CA ASP A 587 -3.92 22.19 -20.61
C ASP A 587 -4.84 22.50 -19.41
N THR A 588 -4.29 22.49 -18.20
CA THR A 588 -4.99 22.91 -16.97
C THR A 588 -4.46 24.24 -16.48
N THR A 589 -5.30 25.28 -16.48
CA THR A 589 -4.95 26.60 -15.94
C THR A 589 -5.19 26.64 -14.43
N VAL A 590 -4.13 26.68 -13.63
CA VAL A 590 -4.23 27.01 -12.20
C VAL A 590 -4.36 28.53 -12.08
N THR A 591 -5.58 28.98 -11.78
CA THR A 591 -5.96 30.40 -11.74
C THR A 591 -5.56 31.10 -10.43
N GLY A 592 -5.52 30.37 -9.31
CA GLY A 592 -5.23 30.94 -7.99
C GLY A 592 -5.17 29.92 -6.86
N LEU A 593 -4.66 30.36 -5.71
CA LEU A 593 -4.54 29.58 -4.48
C LEU A 593 -5.14 30.36 -3.31
N SER A 594 -5.85 29.69 -2.40
CA SER A 594 -6.42 30.34 -1.21
C SER A 594 -6.50 29.39 -0.02
N ILE A 595 -6.08 29.83 1.16
CA ILE A 595 -6.23 29.06 2.40
C ILE A 595 -7.48 29.51 3.16
N SER A 596 -8.29 28.55 3.61
CA SER A 596 -9.43 28.77 4.52
C SER A 596 -9.21 28.01 5.82
N ALA A 597 -9.29 28.69 6.96
CA ALA A 597 -9.10 28.11 8.30
C ALA A 597 -10.43 28.05 9.07
N SER A 598 -10.52 27.19 10.09
CA SER A 598 -11.64 27.23 11.03
C SER A 598 -11.65 28.57 11.80
N ALA A 599 -12.85 29.08 12.13
CA ALA A 599 -13.03 30.43 12.67
C ALA A 599 -12.54 30.64 14.12
N GLU A 600 -11.84 29.67 14.70
CA GLU A 600 -11.45 29.62 16.11
C GLU A 600 -10.01 30.07 16.37
N LYS A 601 -9.15 30.07 15.35
CA LYS A 601 -7.73 30.47 15.44
C LYS A 601 -7.32 31.46 14.34
N PRO A 602 -6.28 32.29 14.57
CA PRO A 602 -5.72 33.14 13.52
C PRO A 602 -5.10 32.30 12.39
N MET A 603 -5.04 32.87 11.18
CA MET A 603 -4.42 32.22 10.02
C MET A 603 -2.92 31.99 10.29
N ALA A 604 -2.53 30.73 10.40
CA ALA A 604 -1.17 30.28 10.75
C ALA A 604 -0.42 29.64 9.57
N PHE A 605 -1.07 29.49 8.42
CA PHE A 605 -0.51 28.89 7.22
C PHE A 605 -0.35 29.95 6.10
N GLU A 606 0.74 29.87 5.34
CA GLU A 606 1.03 30.72 4.17
C GLU A 606 1.49 29.83 3.00
N VAL A 607 0.85 29.96 1.84
CA VAL A 607 1.20 29.21 0.61
C VAL A 607 2.09 30.04 -0.31
N SER A 608 3.12 29.42 -0.87
CA SER A 608 4.07 30.00 -1.80
C SER A 608 4.16 29.17 -3.08
N LEU A 609 3.41 29.60 -4.08
CA LEU A 609 3.44 29.12 -5.47
C LEU A 609 2.85 30.23 -6.35
N PRO A 610 3.56 30.78 -7.36
CA PRO A 610 3.04 31.88 -8.17
C PRO A 610 1.85 31.46 -9.05
N THR A 611 0.78 32.26 -9.06
CA THR A 611 -0.42 32.05 -9.89
C THR A 611 -0.83 33.34 -10.63
N PRO A 612 -1.47 33.26 -11.81
CA PRO A 612 -1.86 32.03 -12.52
C PRO A 612 -0.70 31.38 -13.28
N PHE A 613 -0.81 30.09 -13.55
CA PHE A 613 0.08 29.32 -14.44
C PHE A 613 -0.71 28.22 -15.16
N VAL A 614 -0.12 27.63 -16.20
CA VAL A 614 -0.68 26.49 -16.93
C VAL A 614 0.16 25.26 -16.62
N LEU A 615 -0.50 24.13 -16.38
CA LEU A 615 0.08 22.79 -16.39
C LEU A 615 -0.25 22.14 -17.73
N GLU A 616 0.75 22.02 -18.60
CA GLU A 616 0.68 21.19 -19.81
C GLU A 616 0.42 19.71 -19.42
N PRO A 617 -0.14 18.87 -20.31
CA PRO A 617 -0.32 17.43 -20.09
C PRO A 617 0.93 16.74 -19.50
N ASN A 618 0.73 15.89 -18.49
CA ASN A 618 1.76 15.15 -17.76
C ASN A 618 2.84 16.01 -17.06
N MET A 619 2.71 17.34 -17.02
CA MET A 619 3.61 18.23 -16.29
C MET A 619 3.19 18.46 -14.83
N ALA A 620 4.20 18.76 -14.01
CA ALA A 620 4.06 18.95 -12.57
C ALA A 620 4.77 20.21 -12.07
N GLN A 621 4.23 20.84 -11.02
CA GLN A 621 4.74 22.08 -10.42
C GLN A 621 4.71 21.99 -8.89
N THR A 622 5.89 22.10 -8.26
CA THR A 622 6.03 22.16 -6.80
C THR A 622 5.68 23.53 -6.24
N GLY A 623 4.93 23.57 -5.15
CA GLY A 623 4.71 24.72 -4.27
C GLY A 623 5.07 24.39 -2.82
N THR A 624 5.14 25.41 -1.97
CA THR A 624 5.44 25.24 -0.53
C THR A 624 4.33 25.81 0.34
N VAL A 625 3.95 25.14 1.42
CA VAL A 625 3.16 25.73 2.51
C VAL A 625 4.08 25.90 3.73
N SER A 626 4.02 27.09 4.34
CA SER A 626 4.70 27.40 5.60
C SER A 626 3.68 27.49 6.74
N PHE A 627 4.05 27.04 7.94
CA PHE A 627 3.27 27.16 9.17
C PHE A 627 4.03 27.98 10.21
N PHE A 628 3.32 28.80 10.99
CA PHE A 628 3.84 29.49 12.18
C PHE A 628 2.79 29.52 13.30
N GLY A 629 3.10 28.92 14.46
CA GLY A 629 2.13 28.65 15.52
C GLY A 629 2.32 29.50 16.79
N PRO A 630 1.66 30.66 16.94
CA PRO A 630 1.87 31.54 18.10
C PRO A 630 1.17 31.09 19.40
N THR A 631 0.27 30.10 19.35
CA THR A 631 -0.58 29.70 20.49
C THR A 631 -0.91 28.20 20.48
N GLU A 632 -0.82 27.55 21.63
CA GLU A 632 -1.03 26.11 21.85
C GLU A 632 -2.34 25.54 21.26
N GLY A 633 -2.30 24.25 20.91
CA GLY A 633 -3.41 23.42 20.44
C GLY A 633 -3.51 23.33 18.91
N ILE A 634 -4.45 22.52 18.45
CA ILE A 634 -4.64 22.16 17.04
C ILE A 634 -4.98 23.38 16.16
N TYR A 635 -4.38 23.42 14.97
CA TYR A 635 -4.72 24.29 13.84
C TYR A 635 -5.20 23.41 12.67
N LYS A 636 -6.32 23.77 12.05
CA LYS A 636 -6.85 23.10 10.86
C LYS A 636 -7.25 24.12 9.80
N ALA A 637 -6.82 23.89 8.57
CA ALA A 637 -7.18 24.68 7.40
C ALA A 637 -7.24 23.80 6.16
N ASN A 638 -7.77 24.33 5.06
CA ASN A 638 -7.66 23.74 3.72
C ASN A 638 -7.00 24.75 2.79
N LEU A 639 -6.00 24.32 2.02
CA LEU A 639 -5.51 25.02 0.84
C LEU A 639 -6.37 24.60 -0.35
N PHE A 640 -7.03 25.58 -0.97
CA PHE A 640 -7.80 25.41 -2.20
C PHE A 640 -7.00 25.85 -3.42
N VAL A 641 -7.03 25.04 -4.46
CA VAL A 641 -6.41 25.26 -5.77
C VAL A 641 -7.51 25.52 -6.80
N HIS A 642 -7.64 26.77 -7.23
CA HIS A 642 -8.68 27.18 -8.19
C HIS A 642 -8.16 26.97 -9.60
N SER A 643 -8.78 26.07 -10.37
CA SER A 643 -8.39 25.75 -11.74
C SER A 643 -9.59 25.69 -12.69
N ASP A 644 -9.33 25.56 -13.99
CA ASP A 644 -10.34 25.23 -14.99
C ASP A 644 -10.62 23.72 -15.12
N ALA A 645 -9.97 22.88 -14.30
CA ALA A 645 -9.98 21.43 -14.44
C ALA A 645 -11.37 20.79 -14.37
N SER A 646 -11.61 19.79 -15.22
CA SER A 646 -12.90 19.09 -15.32
C SER A 646 -13.19 18.18 -14.13
N ASN A 647 -12.15 17.62 -13.47
CA ASN A 647 -12.31 16.72 -12.32
C ASN A 647 -12.50 17.46 -10.99
N ASP A 648 -11.65 18.45 -10.68
CA ASP A 648 -11.83 19.32 -9.51
C ASP A 648 -11.29 20.74 -9.71
N SER A 649 -12.15 21.62 -10.21
CA SER A 649 -11.89 23.06 -10.35
C SER A 649 -11.55 23.80 -9.04
N ASN A 650 -11.70 23.18 -7.86
CA ASN A 650 -11.41 23.78 -6.55
C ASN A 650 -10.78 22.76 -5.58
N LEU A 651 -9.75 22.04 -6.06
CA LEU A 651 -9.04 20.97 -5.34
C LEU A 651 -8.61 21.40 -3.92
N SER A 652 -8.99 20.62 -2.91
CA SER A 652 -8.84 20.94 -1.48
C SER A 652 -7.80 20.05 -0.79
N ILE A 653 -6.69 20.64 -0.35
CA ILE A 653 -5.60 19.99 0.40
C ILE A 653 -5.76 20.33 1.90
N PRO A 654 -6.02 19.36 2.79
CA PRO A 654 -6.07 19.61 4.22
C PRO A 654 -4.68 19.96 4.80
N LEU A 655 -4.66 20.93 5.71
CA LEU A 655 -3.49 21.41 6.44
C LEU A 655 -3.71 21.17 7.94
N LEU A 656 -2.78 20.47 8.58
CA LEU A 656 -2.81 20.14 10.01
C LEU A 656 -1.53 20.57 10.73
N ALA A 657 -1.67 21.04 11.96
CA ALA A 657 -0.56 21.22 12.91
C ALA A 657 -1.12 21.23 14.33
N GLU A 658 -0.37 20.76 15.32
CA GLU A 658 -0.73 20.91 16.74
C GLU A 658 0.40 21.56 17.52
N VAL A 659 0.23 22.83 17.89
CA VAL A 659 1.25 23.56 18.65
C VAL A 659 1.23 23.04 20.08
N ILE A 660 2.33 22.45 20.52
CA ILE A 660 2.51 22.03 21.91
C ILE A 660 3.33 23.07 22.68
N THR A 661 3.23 23.05 24.01
CA THR A 661 4.11 23.79 24.90
C THR A 661 4.81 22.82 25.86
N THR A 662 6.00 23.18 26.31
CA THR A 662 6.85 22.40 27.22
C THR A 662 7.23 23.25 28.44
N PRO A 663 6.84 22.87 29.67
CA PRO A 663 7.41 23.45 30.87
C PRO A 663 8.78 22.83 31.18
N ASP A 664 9.70 23.62 31.74
CA ASP A 664 11.07 23.24 32.16
C ASP A 664 11.25 23.68 33.62
N ILE A 665 11.41 22.74 34.54
CA ILE A 665 11.49 22.99 35.98
C ILE A 665 12.93 23.12 36.48
N VAL A 666 13.24 24.26 37.08
CA VAL A 666 14.51 24.49 37.77
C VAL A 666 14.29 24.73 39.26
N ILE A 667 14.92 23.88 40.06
CA ILE A 667 14.80 23.82 41.52
C ILE A 667 16.11 24.28 42.15
N ASP A 668 16.06 25.29 43.01
CA ASP A 668 17.24 25.84 43.71
C ASP A 668 16.90 26.27 45.15
N PRO A 669 17.60 25.78 46.19
CA PRO A 669 18.65 24.76 46.15
C PRO A 669 18.09 23.34 46.01
N GLN A 670 18.88 22.46 45.40
CA GLN A 670 18.52 21.04 45.19
C GLN A 670 18.60 20.18 46.47
N GLU A 671 19.26 20.68 47.51
CA GLU A 671 19.33 20.06 48.84
C GLU A 671 19.18 21.10 49.96
N LEU A 672 18.73 20.65 51.14
CA LEU A 672 18.52 21.49 52.33
C LEU A 672 19.19 20.87 53.56
N HIS A 673 19.83 21.70 54.39
CA HIS A 673 20.50 21.25 55.61
C HIS A 673 20.29 22.22 56.77
N PHE A 674 19.97 21.67 57.95
CA PHE A 674 19.65 22.42 59.16
C PHE A 674 20.50 21.96 60.36
N GLY A 675 20.96 22.89 61.18
CA GLY A 675 21.76 22.60 62.37
C GLY A 675 21.14 23.23 63.61
N LEU A 676 20.54 22.42 64.48
CA LEU A 676 19.56 22.86 65.46
C LEU A 676 20.01 22.62 66.92
N GLN A 677 19.88 23.62 67.80
CA GLN A 677 20.07 23.42 69.25
C GLN A 677 18.83 22.78 69.89
N GLU A 678 18.95 22.26 71.11
CA GLU A 678 17.81 21.70 71.84
C GLU A 678 16.74 22.79 72.07
N GLY A 679 15.52 22.57 71.55
CA GLY A 679 14.43 23.55 71.55
C GLY A 679 14.23 24.31 70.23
N ASP A 680 15.19 24.31 69.31
CA ASP A 680 15.18 25.18 68.12
C ASP A 680 14.14 24.79 67.04
N THR A 681 13.88 25.77 66.16
CA THR A 681 13.15 25.62 64.90
C THR A 681 13.77 26.55 63.85
N GLN A 682 14.16 26.03 62.69
CA GLN A 682 14.80 26.80 61.61
C GLN A 682 14.01 26.73 60.30
N LYS A 683 14.35 27.63 59.36
CA LYS A 683 13.69 27.77 58.05
C LYS A 683 14.68 28.04 56.94
N GLN A 684 14.45 27.43 55.77
CA GLN A 684 15.09 27.73 54.50
C GLN A 684 14.04 27.87 53.40
N VAL A 685 14.41 28.46 52.27
CA VAL A 685 13.53 28.67 51.13
C VAL A 685 14.04 27.84 49.96
N LEU A 686 13.10 27.15 49.32
CA LEU A 686 13.26 26.41 48.08
C LEU A 686 12.57 27.20 46.97
N SER A 687 13.27 27.52 45.89
CA SER A 687 12.68 28.14 44.71
C SER A 687 12.36 27.08 43.65
N VAL A 688 11.19 27.21 43.03
CA VAL A 688 10.77 26.41 41.87
C VAL A 688 10.48 27.40 40.73
N THR A 689 11.29 27.33 39.67
CA THR A 689 11.22 28.20 38.49
C THR A 689 10.76 27.40 37.29
N ASN A 690 9.85 27.96 36.51
CA ASN A 690 9.53 27.44 35.17
C ASN A 690 10.27 28.28 34.13
N ARG A 691 11.10 27.64 33.29
CA ARG A 691 11.84 28.26 32.19
C ARG A 691 11.26 27.96 30.81
N GLY A 692 10.33 27.01 30.74
CA GLY A 692 9.67 26.58 29.51
C GLY A 692 8.64 27.59 28.99
N ASP A 693 7.96 27.23 27.91
CA ASP A 693 6.98 28.09 27.22
C ASP A 693 5.51 27.76 27.55
N GLY A 694 5.28 26.63 28.25
CA GLY A 694 4.01 26.17 28.81
C GLY A 694 3.90 26.34 30.33
N ASP A 695 2.71 26.11 30.88
CA ASP A 695 2.49 26.23 32.33
C ASP A 695 2.94 24.96 33.08
N LEU A 696 3.90 25.13 33.99
CA LEU A 696 4.34 24.08 34.90
C LEU A 696 3.26 23.83 35.95
N VAL A 697 2.95 22.56 36.19
CA VAL A 697 2.11 22.04 37.27
C VAL A 697 2.97 21.06 38.06
N TYR A 698 2.98 21.18 39.39
CA TYR A 698 3.81 20.35 40.27
C TYR A 698 3.09 19.95 41.56
N SER A 699 3.48 18.80 42.12
CA SER A 699 3.16 18.40 43.49
C SER A 699 4.42 18.36 44.35
N LEU A 700 4.27 18.51 45.66
CA LEU A 700 5.35 18.48 46.65
C LEU A 700 4.89 17.76 47.92
N GLN A 701 5.50 16.61 48.23
CA GLN A 701 5.11 15.76 49.36
C GLN A 701 6.30 15.07 50.05
N PRO A 702 6.25 14.78 51.37
CA PRO A 702 7.30 14.04 52.04
C PRO A 702 7.20 12.55 51.70
N ARG A 703 8.32 11.92 51.32
CA ARG A 703 8.35 10.48 50.97
C ARG A 703 7.95 9.55 52.12
N ASN A 704 8.26 9.96 53.35
CA ASN A 704 8.04 9.21 54.59
C ASN A 704 7.55 10.16 55.69
N GLU A 705 6.90 9.63 56.73
CA GLU A 705 6.61 10.41 57.94
C GLU A 705 7.91 10.86 58.62
N ALA A 706 8.24 12.15 58.51
CA ALA A 706 9.38 12.79 59.13
C ALA A 706 8.89 13.90 60.08
N PRO A 707 8.52 13.61 61.34
CA PRO A 707 7.86 14.58 62.23
C PRO A 707 8.67 15.84 62.56
N TRP A 708 9.98 15.84 62.30
CA TRP A 708 10.88 16.97 62.45
C TRP A 708 10.92 17.91 61.24
N LEU A 709 10.37 17.49 60.10
CA LEU A 709 10.30 18.24 58.84
C LEU A 709 8.89 18.80 58.67
N ILE A 710 8.79 20.11 58.42
CA ILE A 710 7.54 20.87 58.40
C ILE A 710 7.54 21.77 57.17
N PHE A 711 6.65 21.54 56.23
CA PHE A 711 6.42 22.43 55.08
C PHE A 711 4.95 22.36 54.65
N GLU A 712 4.55 23.25 53.74
CA GLU A 712 3.21 23.22 53.14
C GLU A 712 3.20 22.17 52.02
N HIS A 713 2.43 21.09 52.22
CA HIS A 713 2.19 20.06 51.22
C HIS A 713 1.34 20.64 50.08
N ILE A 714 1.78 20.42 48.84
CA ILE A 714 1.18 21.01 47.63
C ILE A 714 0.74 19.85 46.73
N ASP A 715 -0.56 19.65 46.55
CA ASP A 715 -1.08 18.63 45.63
C ASP A 715 -1.01 19.08 44.15
N ASN A 716 -1.29 20.37 43.90
CA ASN A 716 -1.47 20.96 42.58
C ASN A 716 -0.98 22.41 42.57
N GLY A 717 0.33 22.61 42.69
CA GLY A 717 0.98 23.90 42.49
C GLY A 717 1.12 24.20 41.00
N SER A 718 1.24 25.48 40.63
CA SER A 718 1.51 25.88 39.25
C SER A 718 2.43 27.10 39.18
N VAL A 719 3.28 27.13 38.15
CA VAL A 719 4.24 28.20 37.86
C VAL A 719 4.17 28.52 36.37
N PRO A 720 3.64 29.71 35.99
CA PRO A 720 3.58 30.10 34.58
C PRO A 720 4.95 30.19 33.91
N ALA A 721 4.98 30.07 32.58
CA ALA A 721 6.18 30.22 31.76
C ALA A 721 7.03 31.45 32.16
N GLY A 722 8.29 31.23 32.53
CA GLY A 722 9.23 32.29 32.95
C GLY A 722 9.07 32.80 34.40
N ALA A 723 8.21 32.20 35.22
CA ALA A 723 7.97 32.60 36.61
C ALA A 723 8.71 31.73 37.64
N THR A 724 8.75 32.20 38.90
CA THR A 724 9.33 31.49 40.04
C THR A 724 8.39 31.58 41.24
N VAL A 725 8.28 30.49 42.02
CA VAL A 725 7.60 30.44 43.32
C VAL A 725 8.57 30.03 44.43
N GLU A 726 8.40 30.60 45.63
CA GLU A 726 9.21 30.31 46.82
C GLU A 726 8.41 29.46 47.82
N ILE A 727 9.01 28.36 48.27
CA ILE A 727 8.43 27.39 49.21
C ILE A 727 9.27 27.37 50.49
N THR A 728 8.64 27.60 51.64
CA THR A 728 9.36 27.62 52.93
C THR A 728 9.39 26.23 53.56
N VAL A 729 10.59 25.68 53.75
CA VAL A 729 10.82 24.42 54.46
C VAL A 729 11.35 24.73 55.87
N GLN A 730 10.73 24.13 56.89
CA GLN A 730 11.01 24.34 58.31
C GLN A 730 11.42 23.02 58.98
N THR A 731 12.29 23.07 59.99
CA THR A 731 12.68 21.90 60.81
C THR A 731 12.61 22.18 62.30
N SER A 732 12.48 21.13 63.13
CA SER A 732 12.19 21.21 64.58
C SER A 732 13.01 20.22 65.42
N ALA A 733 13.91 20.73 66.26
CA ALA A 733 14.82 19.91 67.09
C ALA A 733 14.10 18.96 68.06
N ASN A 734 12.96 19.41 68.57
CA ASN A 734 12.14 18.69 69.55
C ASN A 734 11.43 17.46 68.98
N GLN A 735 11.44 17.31 67.64
CA GLN A 735 10.73 16.25 66.92
C GLN A 735 11.67 15.30 66.18
N MET A 736 13.00 15.52 66.23
CA MET A 736 14.00 14.62 65.65
C MET A 736 14.18 13.36 66.54
N PRO A 737 13.91 12.14 66.03
CA PRO A 737 14.10 10.89 66.79
C PRO A 737 15.52 10.65 67.31
N SER A 738 16.52 11.04 66.54
CA SER A 738 17.95 10.92 66.87
C SER A 738 18.67 12.25 66.68
N ASP A 739 20.01 12.25 66.75
CA ASP A 739 20.82 13.47 66.61
C ASP A 739 21.15 13.82 65.14
N PHE A 740 20.89 12.92 64.20
CA PHE A 740 20.91 13.22 62.76
C PHE A 740 19.75 12.57 62.03
N GLU A 741 19.02 13.37 61.26
CA GLU A 741 17.88 12.92 60.50
C GLU A 741 18.02 13.29 59.02
N ARG A 742 17.51 12.42 58.13
CA ARG A 742 17.43 12.66 56.69
C ARG A 742 16.06 12.25 56.15
N ALA A 743 15.49 13.10 55.32
CA ALA A 743 14.22 12.89 54.65
C ALA A 743 14.34 13.27 53.16
N ILE A 744 13.39 12.80 52.36
CA ILE A 744 13.25 13.18 50.95
C ILE A 744 11.89 13.85 50.81
N ILE A 745 11.88 15.03 50.19
CA ILE A 745 10.67 15.63 49.63
C ILE A 745 10.64 15.23 48.16
N ASP A 746 9.60 14.49 47.79
CA ASP A 746 9.30 14.14 46.41
C ASP A 746 8.56 15.31 45.77
N LEU A 747 9.14 15.84 44.70
CA LEU A 747 8.48 16.74 43.76
C LEU A 747 8.09 15.91 42.53
N THR A 748 6.85 16.05 42.05
CA THR A 748 6.42 15.55 40.73
C THR A 748 5.99 16.73 39.88
N SER A 749 6.13 16.66 38.55
CA SER A 749 5.69 17.74 37.67
C SER A 749 5.20 17.26 36.30
N ASN A 750 4.65 18.18 35.49
CA ASN A 750 4.33 17.96 34.08
C ASN A 750 5.47 18.36 33.11
N ASP A 751 6.65 18.69 33.61
CA ASP A 751 7.87 18.77 32.79
C ASP A 751 8.18 17.37 32.22
N PRO A 752 8.31 17.21 30.88
CA PRO A 752 8.58 15.92 30.26
C PRO A 752 10.01 15.41 30.51
N ASP A 753 10.98 16.31 30.70
CA ASP A 753 12.38 15.98 31.02
C ASP A 753 12.58 15.76 32.53
N THR A 754 11.81 16.46 33.37
CA THR A 754 11.86 16.36 34.84
C THR A 754 10.49 16.04 35.48
N PRO A 755 9.86 14.89 35.15
CA PRO A 755 8.55 14.51 35.69
C PRO A 755 8.60 14.19 37.20
N SER A 756 9.78 13.92 37.77
CA SER A 756 9.98 13.87 39.22
C SER A 756 11.39 14.27 39.64
N PHE A 757 11.51 14.86 40.83
CA PHE A 757 12.78 15.28 41.43
C PHE A 757 12.77 15.04 42.95
N GLN A 758 13.92 14.72 43.53
CA GLN A 758 14.06 14.32 44.94
C GLN A 758 14.89 15.34 45.73
N ILE A 759 14.23 16.24 46.47
CA ILE A 759 14.90 17.22 47.32
C ILE A 759 15.33 16.53 48.61
N SER A 760 16.65 16.38 48.78
CA SER A 760 17.22 15.80 50.00
C SER A 760 17.23 16.83 51.13
N VAL A 761 16.60 16.51 52.26
CA VAL A 761 16.58 17.36 53.46
C VAL A 761 17.28 16.64 54.60
N SER A 762 18.14 17.34 55.34
CA SER A 762 18.86 16.80 56.49
C SER A 762 18.89 17.75 57.68
N ALA A 763 18.94 17.20 58.89
CA ALA A 763 19.06 17.96 60.13
C ALA A 763 20.05 17.30 61.10
N GLU A 764 20.92 18.09 61.72
CA GLU A 764 21.87 17.65 62.75
C GLU A 764 21.58 18.41 64.06
N ARG A 765 21.52 17.70 65.20
CA ARG A 765 21.30 18.27 66.53
C ARG A 765 22.64 18.67 67.14
N LEU A 766 22.73 19.91 67.62
CA LEU A 766 23.97 20.48 68.15
C LEU A 766 24.10 20.27 69.66
N SER A 767 25.32 20.00 70.15
CA SER A 767 25.57 19.76 71.57
C SER A 767 26.92 20.30 72.06
N GLU A 768 27.09 20.41 73.39
CA GLU A 768 28.37 20.76 74.03
C GLU A 768 29.45 19.67 73.86
N GLN A 769 29.06 18.45 73.47
CA GLN A 769 29.97 17.33 73.21
C GLN A 769 30.11 17.01 71.70
N GLY A 770 29.50 17.81 70.83
CA GLY A 770 29.60 17.68 69.38
C GLY A 770 30.94 18.15 68.83
N GLY A 771 31.18 17.88 67.54
CA GLY A 771 32.45 18.11 66.86
C GLY A 771 32.31 18.00 65.35
N LEU A 772 33.42 17.78 64.65
CA LEU A 772 33.38 17.54 63.19
C LEU A 772 32.95 16.10 62.87
N VAL A 773 31.88 15.94 62.09
CA VAL A 773 31.32 14.65 61.65
C VAL A 773 31.44 14.52 60.12
N PHE A 774 31.72 13.31 59.64
CA PHE A 774 31.88 12.99 58.21
C PHE A 774 30.77 12.04 57.75
N ARG A 775 30.17 12.28 56.58
CA ARG A 775 29.24 11.35 55.93
C ARG A 775 29.56 11.23 54.43
N PRO A 776 29.76 10.02 53.87
CA PRO A 776 29.97 8.75 54.58
C PRO A 776 31.25 8.74 55.44
N GLU A 777 31.39 7.76 56.32
CA GLU A 777 32.55 7.60 57.22
C GLU A 777 33.83 7.07 56.51
N PHE A 778 33.70 6.63 55.25
CA PHE A 778 34.78 6.20 54.37
C PHE A 778 34.43 6.49 52.90
N LEU A 779 35.41 6.63 52.02
CA LEU A 779 35.20 6.85 50.58
C LEU A 779 35.84 5.73 49.75
N GLU A 780 35.02 5.07 48.93
CA GLU A 780 35.45 4.05 47.97
C GLU A 780 35.33 4.55 46.53
N TYR A 781 36.42 4.45 45.77
CA TYR A 781 36.55 5.04 44.42
C TYR A 781 36.36 4.05 43.27
N GLY A 782 36.52 2.75 43.51
CA GLY A 782 36.63 1.73 42.46
C GLY A 782 37.99 1.77 41.74
N ASP A 783 38.05 1.23 40.52
CA ASP A 783 39.26 1.26 39.68
C ASP A 783 39.33 2.53 38.83
N VAL A 784 40.53 3.12 38.74
CA VAL A 784 40.74 4.44 38.13
C VAL A 784 42.04 4.45 37.34
N PHE A 785 41.98 4.92 36.08
CA PHE A 785 43.15 4.86 35.21
C PHE A 785 44.29 5.79 35.66
N VAL A 786 45.53 5.28 35.62
CA VAL A 786 46.75 6.02 35.95
C VAL A 786 46.85 7.31 35.12
N GLY A 787 46.98 8.45 35.82
CA GLY A 787 47.01 9.78 35.23
C GLY A 787 45.65 10.45 35.02
N HIS A 788 44.53 9.71 35.15
CA HIS A 788 43.18 10.29 35.21
C HIS A 788 42.83 10.64 36.67
N SER A 789 41.91 11.59 36.85
CA SER A 789 41.34 11.90 38.17
C SER A 789 39.88 11.50 38.22
N THR A 790 39.47 10.92 39.34
CA THR A 790 38.06 10.78 39.74
C THR A 790 37.81 11.59 41.01
N GLU A 791 36.56 11.64 41.47
CA GLU A 791 36.19 12.22 42.76
C GLU A 791 35.08 11.44 43.49
N ARG A 792 35.00 11.70 44.80
CA ARG A 792 33.88 11.32 45.66
C ARG A 792 33.53 12.49 46.56
N LYS A 793 32.23 12.73 46.76
CA LYS A 793 31.73 13.74 47.69
C LYS A 793 31.74 13.20 49.12
N ILE A 794 32.16 14.04 50.05
CA ILE A 794 32.02 13.83 51.50
C ILE A 794 31.39 15.07 52.11
N GLU A 795 30.43 14.86 52.99
CA GLU A 795 29.75 15.91 53.74
C GLU A 795 30.43 16.06 55.10
N MET A 796 30.88 17.27 55.43
CA MET A 796 31.51 17.62 56.71
C MET A 796 30.56 18.51 57.52
N PHE A 797 30.12 18.03 58.68
CA PHE A 797 29.13 18.71 59.54
C PHE A 797 29.77 19.15 60.85
N ASN A 798 29.46 20.36 61.31
CA ASN A 798 29.81 20.80 62.65
C ASN A 798 28.64 20.57 63.62
N SER A 799 28.67 19.49 64.41
CA SER A 799 27.65 19.21 65.44
C SER A 799 27.91 19.91 66.78
N ALA A 800 28.94 20.75 66.88
CA ALA A 800 29.24 21.53 68.08
C ALA A 800 28.46 22.86 68.11
N LEU A 801 28.30 23.42 69.32
CA LEU A 801 27.71 24.75 69.54
C LEU A 801 28.65 25.93 69.20
N ASN A 802 29.90 25.67 68.84
CA ASN A 802 30.89 26.68 68.45
C ASN A 802 31.34 26.45 66.99
N PRO A 803 31.76 27.50 66.26
CA PRO A 803 32.37 27.30 64.94
C PRO A 803 33.63 26.43 65.01
N ILE A 804 33.83 25.58 64.01
CA ILE A 804 35.02 24.74 63.82
C ILE A 804 35.74 25.21 62.56
N SER A 805 37.04 25.49 62.67
CA SER A 805 37.90 25.80 61.54
C SER A 805 38.69 24.57 61.10
N ILE A 806 38.39 24.07 59.89
CA ILE A 806 39.18 23.05 59.22
C ILE A 806 40.42 23.74 58.64
N ASN A 807 41.53 23.65 59.38
CA ASN A 807 42.75 24.40 59.08
C ASN A 807 43.65 23.69 58.06
N ARG A 808 43.56 22.36 57.97
CA ARG A 808 44.32 21.54 57.02
C ARG A 808 43.62 20.20 56.79
N VAL A 809 43.64 19.71 55.55
CA VAL A 809 43.44 18.29 55.22
C VAL A 809 44.78 17.73 54.74
N SER A 810 45.07 16.47 55.00
CA SER A 810 46.33 15.82 54.58
C SER A 810 46.16 14.32 54.44
N PHE A 811 46.49 13.78 53.27
CA PHE A 811 46.46 12.34 53.01
C PHE A 811 47.79 11.68 53.37
N SER A 812 47.78 10.38 53.69
CA SER A 812 48.99 9.58 53.85
C SER A 812 49.57 9.11 52.52
N ASN A 813 48.72 8.90 51.51
CA ASN A 813 49.09 8.62 50.12
C ASN A 813 48.90 9.88 49.24
N SER A 814 49.92 10.24 48.47
CA SER A 814 49.92 11.40 47.56
C SER A 814 49.10 11.24 46.28
N ALA A 815 48.52 10.05 46.03
CA ALA A 815 47.53 9.86 44.96
C ALA A 815 46.16 10.47 45.30
N PHE A 816 45.88 10.77 46.57
CA PHE A 816 44.68 11.49 46.99
C PHE A 816 44.98 12.98 47.16
N SER A 817 44.03 13.82 46.74
CA SER A 817 44.14 15.28 46.81
C SER A 817 42.79 15.94 47.14
N HIS A 818 42.84 17.22 47.51
CA HIS A 818 41.68 18.07 47.69
C HIS A 818 41.93 19.41 47.00
N TYR A 819 40.86 20.05 46.49
CA TYR A 819 40.91 21.42 45.99
C TYR A 819 40.18 22.41 46.91
N LEU A 820 39.95 22.00 48.17
CA LEU A 820 39.37 22.84 49.23
C LEU A 820 40.23 24.09 49.51
N ASP A 821 39.61 25.27 49.44
CA ASP A 821 40.16 26.54 49.92
C ASP A 821 40.16 26.54 51.46
N LEU A 822 41.31 26.21 52.06
CA LEU A 822 41.49 26.17 53.51
C LEU A 822 42.09 27.48 54.05
N PRO A 823 41.68 27.95 55.25
CA PRO A 823 40.79 27.28 56.19
C PRO A 823 39.30 27.43 55.86
N ILE A 824 38.56 26.33 55.88
CA ILE A 824 37.09 26.36 55.93
C ILE A 824 36.69 26.68 57.37
N LEU A 825 35.77 27.63 57.55
CA LEU A 825 35.15 27.91 58.84
C LEU A 825 33.69 27.43 58.77
N LEU A 826 33.38 26.35 59.47
CA LEU A 826 32.02 25.87 59.67
C LEU A 826 31.42 26.57 60.89
N ALA A 827 30.34 27.32 60.74
CA ALA A 827 29.51 27.74 61.84
C ALA A 827 28.90 26.54 62.59
N ALA A 828 28.36 26.76 63.79
CA ALA A 828 27.66 25.74 64.55
C ALA A 828 26.45 25.23 63.73
N GLY A 829 26.45 23.94 63.38
CA GLY A 829 25.41 23.34 62.55
C GLY A 829 25.52 23.60 61.04
N GLU A 830 26.67 24.05 60.55
CA GLU A 830 26.92 24.18 59.12
C GLU A 830 27.45 22.87 58.50
N LYS A 831 27.03 22.61 57.26
CA LYS A 831 27.53 21.53 56.39
C LYS A 831 28.41 22.11 55.29
N TYR A 832 29.56 21.49 55.05
CA TYR A 832 30.35 21.72 53.83
C TYR A 832 30.47 20.42 53.03
N SER A 833 29.98 20.46 51.78
CA SER A 833 30.12 19.35 50.81
C SER A 833 31.45 19.49 50.07
N ALA A 834 32.36 18.52 50.24
CA ALA A 834 33.70 18.51 49.66
C ALA A 834 33.87 17.38 48.66
N SER A 835 34.48 17.65 47.50
CA SER A 835 35.02 16.60 46.64
C SER A 835 36.46 16.26 47.04
N ILE A 836 36.70 14.98 47.32
CA ILE A 836 38.04 14.42 47.53
C ILE A 836 38.41 13.64 46.26
N HIS A 837 39.57 13.93 45.70
CA HIS A 837 40.00 13.43 44.40
C HIS A 837 41.02 12.31 44.55
N PHE A 838 40.98 11.35 43.62
CA PHE A 838 42.00 10.31 43.47
C PHE A 838 42.59 10.40 42.06
N THR A 839 43.91 10.58 41.98
CA THR A 839 44.70 10.66 40.75
C THR A 839 45.90 9.71 40.88
N PRO A 840 45.76 8.42 40.52
CA PRO A 840 46.84 7.45 40.68
C PRO A 840 48.01 7.73 39.75
N LEU A 841 49.22 7.70 40.31
CA LEU A 841 50.49 7.83 39.58
C LEU A 841 51.14 6.46 39.25
N GLY A 842 50.45 5.36 39.59
CA GLY A 842 50.91 3.99 39.44
C GLY A 842 49.81 2.99 39.79
N GLU A 843 50.03 1.72 39.44
CA GLU A 843 49.02 0.66 39.46
C GLU A 843 48.91 -0.04 40.83
N GLY A 844 47.76 -0.67 41.08
CA GLY A 844 47.46 -1.47 42.27
C GLY A 844 46.37 -0.88 43.17
N SER A 845 45.96 -1.63 44.19
CA SER A 845 45.10 -1.13 45.28
C SER A 845 45.87 -0.11 46.14
N GLN A 846 45.17 0.94 46.56
CA GLN A 846 45.72 2.10 47.24
C GLN A 846 44.81 2.54 48.40
N GLU A 847 45.05 1.96 49.57
CA GLU A 847 44.45 2.38 50.84
C GLU A 847 45.14 3.65 51.39
N SER A 848 44.37 4.55 51.98
CA SER A 848 44.85 5.78 52.63
C SER A 848 43.85 6.23 53.70
N SER A 849 44.29 7.10 54.61
CA SER A 849 43.38 7.82 55.51
C SER A 849 43.57 9.33 55.30
N ALA A 850 42.47 10.09 55.30
CA ALA A 850 42.47 11.54 55.23
C ALA A 850 42.54 12.12 56.64
N MET A 851 43.64 12.76 57.03
CA MET A 851 43.76 13.45 58.31
C MET A 851 43.23 14.88 58.18
N VAL A 852 42.22 15.22 58.99
CA VAL A 852 41.57 16.54 59.01
C VAL A 852 41.88 17.24 60.32
N PHE A 853 42.52 18.40 60.24
CA PHE A 853 43.04 19.15 61.38
C PHE A 853 42.12 20.31 61.71
N THR A 854 41.58 20.31 62.93
CA THR A 854 40.64 21.34 63.43
C THR A 854 41.19 22.08 64.65
N ASP A 855 40.68 23.29 64.89
CA ASP A 855 40.86 24.03 66.16
C ASP A 855 39.87 23.62 67.25
N GLU A 856 38.99 22.64 66.95
CA GLU A 856 38.05 22.00 67.85
C GLU A 856 38.75 21.55 69.15
N ASN A 857 38.24 21.99 70.30
CA ASN A 857 38.83 21.77 71.63
C ASN A 857 40.31 22.22 71.76
N GLY A 858 40.76 23.14 70.90
CA GLY A 858 42.08 23.79 70.90
C GLY A 858 43.03 23.27 69.82
N PHE A 859 43.01 21.96 69.57
CA PHE A 859 43.64 21.29 68.42
C PHE A 859 43.19 19.83 68.39
N SER A 860 42.46 19.42 67.36
CA SER A 860 42.02 18.05 67.16
C SER A 860 42.39 17.54 65.76
N VAL A 861 42.50 16.22 65.61
CA VAL A 861 42.77 15.57 64.33
C VAL A 861 41.78 14.42 64.16
N HIS A 862 40.92 14.54 63.17
CA HIS A 862 39.98 13.51 62.75
C HIS A 862 40.55 12.72 61.57
N SER A 863 40.02 11.52 61.33
CA SER A 863 40.39 10.70 60.18
C SER A 863 39.23 9.88 59.64
N PHE A 864 39.11 9.86 58.31
CA PHE A 864 38.25 8.93 57.56
C PHE A 864 39.08 8.16 56.53
N ASP A 865 38.65 6.96 56.19
CA ASP A 865 39.42 6.05 55.33
C ASP A 865 39.03 6.15 53.85
N LEU A 866 40.00 5.84 52.98
CA LEU A 866 39.93 5.98 51.52
C LEU A 866 40.44 4.68 50.86
N SER A 867 39.61 4.05 50.04
CA SER A 867 39.95 2.84 49.29
C SER A 867 39.78 3.07 47.77
N ALA A 868 40.77 2.62 47.00
CA ALA A 868 40.78 2.73 45.55
C ALA A 868 41.66 1.65 44.91
N SER A 869 41.46 1.39 43.62
CA SER A 869 42.44 0.69 42.79
C SER A 869 42.80 1.49 41.55
N ALA A 870 43.94 1.14 40.95
CA ALA A 870 44.43 1.79 39.75
C ALA A 870 45.02 0.80 38.74
N SER A 871 44.68 1.02 37.48
CA SER A 871 45.20 0.31 36.31
C SER A 871 45.72 1.32 35.27
N LYS A 872 46.61 0.96 34.35
CA LYS A 872 46.94 1.86 33.23
C LYS A 872 45.78 1.89 32.23
N ALA A 873 45.41 3.06 31.70
CA ALA A 873 44.35 3.16 30.70
C ALA A 873 44.53 2.18 29.52
N PRO A 874 43.45 1.60 28.98
CA PRO A 874 43.49 0.92 27.68
C PRO A 874 43.68 1.96 26.57
N GLN A 875 44.26 1.56 25.43
CA GLN A 875 44.42 2.45 24.28
C GLN A 875 44.05 1.72 22.99
N LEU A 876 42.83 1.97 22.51
CA LEU A 876 42.35 1.51 21.22
C LEU A 876 43.18 2.13 20.08
N VAL A 877 43.71 1.26 19.22
CA VAL A 877 44.30 1.60 17.92
C VAL A 877 43.71 0.63 16.89
N HIS A 878 43.27 1.12 15.74
CA HIS A 878 42.68 0.28 14.68
C HIS A 878 43.29 0.57 13.31
N ASN A 879 43.30 -0.43 12.42
CA ASN A 879 43.81 -0.32 11.06
C ASN A 879 43.15 -1.36 10.12
N PRO A 880 42.65 -0.98 8.93
CA PRO A 880 42.67 0.35 8.33
C PRO A 880 41.56 1.27 8.88
N GLY A 881 41.79 2.59 8.82
CA GLY A 881 40.78 3.60 9.18
C GLY A 881 39.73 3.91 8.09
N ALA A 882 39.75 3.15 6.99
CA ALA A 882 38.74 3.17 5.94
C ALA A 882 38.78 1.82 5.19
N ILE A 883 37.62 1.27 4.83
CA ILE A 883 37.47 -0.01 4.14
C ILE A 883 36.84 0.24 2.78
N SER A 884 37.35 -0.41 1.72
CA SER A 884 36.81 -0.30 0.36
C SER A 884 36.97 -1.62 -0.39
N ALA A 885 35.93 -2.04 -1.09
CA ALA A 885 35.86 -3.31 -1.78
C ALA A 885 35.08 -3.19 -3.10
N ASN A 886 35.73 -3.51 -4.21
CA ASN A 886 35.03 -3.96 -5.40
C ASN A 886 34.85 -5.48 -5.29
N ILE A 887 33.62 -5.94 -5.53
CA ILE A 887 33.19 -7.34 -5.56
C ILE A 887 32.14 -7.50 -6.67
N LYS A 888 32.03 -8.70 -7.24
CA LYS A 888 30.99 -9.06 -8.23
C LYS A 888 29.74 -9.61 -7.54
N MET A 889 28.65 -9.76 -8.30
CA MET A 889 27.47 -10.52 -7.86
C MET A 889 27.88 -11.94 -7.40
N ASN A 890 27.24 -12.40 -6.32
CA ASN A 890 27.59 -13.60 -5.56
C ASN A 890 29.06 -13.75 -5.10
N GLU A 891 29.85 -12.67 -5.05
CA GLU A 891 31.19 -12.66 -4.46
C GLU A 891 31.15 -12.22 -2.98
N GLN A 892 32.04 -12.80 -2.16
CA GLN A 892 32.31 -12.34 -0.80
C GLN A 892 33.79 -12.04 -0.61
N LYS A 893 34.08 -11.00 0.17
CA LYS A 893 35.44 -10.53 0.42
C LYS A 893 35.64 -10.13 1.87
N GLU A 894 36.57 -10.81 2.53
CA GLU A 894 36.97 -10.48 3.90
C GLU A 894 38.11 -9.45 3.90
N ILE A 895 37.99 -8.46 4.76
CA ILE A 895 39.00 -7.43 5.02
C ILE A 895 39.23 -7.39 6.53
N GLY A 896 40.46 -7.70 6.95
CA GLY A 896 40.82 -7.66 8.37
C GLY A 896 40.93 -6.23 8.89
N LEU A 897 40.03 -5.86 9.80
CA LEU A 897 40.18 -4.72 10.69
C LEU A 897 41.00 -5.19 11.90
N GLU A 898 42.27 -4.79 11.95
CA GLU A 898 43.15 -5.07 13.09
C GLU A 898 42.85 -4.09 14.21
N ILE A 899 42.43 -4.61 15.37
CA ILE A 899 42.17 -3.87 16.61
C ILE A 899 43.30 -4.20 17.58
N GLN A 900 43.94 -3.17 18.14
CA GLN A 900 45.10 -3.30 19.02
C GLN A 900 44.87 -2.51 20.31
N ASN A 901 45.33 -3.07 21.44
CA ASN A 901 45.38 -2.38 22.72
C ASN A 901 46.83 -1.97 23.02
N HIS A 902 47.18 -0.71 22.79
CA HIS A 902 48.50 -0.14 23.14
C HIS A 902 48.58 0.32 24.60
N GLY A 903 47.48 0.19 25.34
CA GLY A 903 47.36 0.58 26.74
C GLY A 903 47.88 -0.47 27.71
N GLY A 904 47.54 -0.31 29.00
CA GLY A 904 48.09 -1.13 30.09
C GLY A 904 47.09 -1.88 30.96
N SER A 905 45.78 -1.76 30.70
CA SER A 905 44.72 -2.63 31.23
C SER A 905 43.99 -3.30 30.07
N ILE A 906 43.04 -4.20 30.38
CA ILE A 906 42.13 -4.75 29.39
C ILE A 906 41.35 -3.62 28.69
N LEU A 907 41.34 -3.66 27.36
CA LEU A 907 40.50 -2.84 26.49
C LEU A 907 39.25 -3.66 26.13
N THR A 908 38.07 -3.24 26.57
CA THR A 908 36.81 -3.67 25.97
C THR A 908 36.46 -2.75 24.79
N TRP A 909 35.91 -3.31 23.71
CA TRP A 909 35.53 -2.58 22.50
C TRP A 909 34.24 -3.16 21.88
N SER A 910 33.50 -2.34 21.12
CA SER A 910 32.25 -2.74 20.44
C SER A 910 32.11 -2.07 19.08
N LEU A 911 31.83 -2.85 18.03
CA LEU A 911 31.73 -2.41 16.64
C LEU A 911 30.26 -2.32 16.20
N LYS A 912 29.82 -1.11 15.85
CA LYS A 912 28.46 -0.73 15.44
C LYS A 912 28.50 -0.09 14.04
N GLY A 913 27.35 0.38 13.54
CA GLY A 913 27.27 1.18 12.30
C GLY A 913 26.99 0.39 11.02
N ALA A 914 27.21 -0.94 11.04
CA ALA A 914 26.70 -1.85 10.00
C ALA A 914 25.15 -2.00 10.05
N ASN A 915 24.43 -0.94 10.46
CA ASN A 915 23.04 -0.85 10.90
C ASN A 915 22.40 0.39 10.23
N GLY A 916 21.35 0.20 9.42
CA GLY A 916 20.66 1.31 8.74
C GLY A 916 19.74 2.09 9.68
N LEU A 917 19.60 3.40 9.46
CA LEU A 917 18.78 4.27 10.31
C LEU A 917 17.29 4.27 9.91
N ALA A 918 16.43 4.21 10.94
CA ALA A 918 15.01 4.59 10.97
C ALA A 918 14.08 3.97 9.90
N GLY A 919 13.52 2.80 10.22
CA GLY A 919 12.28 2.32 9.59
C GLY A 919 11.03 2.95 10.21
N SER A 920 9.92 2.94 9.49
CA SER A 920 8.62 3.42 9.97
C SER A 920 7.95 2.38 10.89
N SER A 921 7.23 2.85 11.92
CA SER A 921 6.47 1.98 12.81
C SER A 921 5.24 1.37 12.11
N PHE A 922 5.05 0.07 12.28
CA PHE A 922 3.97 -0.68 11.64
C PHE A 922 2.61 -0.36 12.32
N SER A 923 1.72 0.34 11.62
CA SER A 923 0.39 0.66 12.17
C SER A 923 -0.58 -0.52 12.00
N LEU A 924 -0.87 -1.21 13.10
CA LEU A 924 -1.74 -2.39 13.17
C LEU A 924 -3.11 -2.20 12.52
N ALA A 925 -3.66 -0.98 12.61
CA ALA A 925 -5.03 -0.64 12.20
C ALA A 925 -5.32 -0.86 10.70
N ASN A 926 -4.28 -0.94 9.86
CA ASN A 926 -4.41 -1.15 8.42
C ASN A 926 -4.33 -2.62 8.00
N VAL A 927 -3.98 -3.54 8.93
CA VAL A 927 -3.70 -4.96 8.61
C VAL A 927 -4.51 -5.93 9.48
N PHE A 928 -4.83 -5.56 10.73
CA PHE A 928 -5.58 -6.41 11.65
C PHE A 928 -6.82 -5.67 12.17
N THR A 929 -8.01 -6.21 11.85
CA THR A 929 -9.29 -5.72 12.39
C THR A 929 -9.41 -5.99 13.89
N SER A 930 -10.33 -5.31 14.60
CA SER A 930 -10.57 -5.50 16.03
C SER A 930 -10.86 -6.96 16.43
N GLU A 931 -11.47 -7.74 15.54
CA GLU A 931 -11.76 -9.17 15.72
C GLU A 931 -10.49 -10.00 15.99
N HIS A 932 -9.33 -9.59 15.47
CA HIS A 932 -8.05 -10.25 15.70
C HIS A 932 -7.57 -10.18 17.16
N PHE A 933 -8.03 -9.17 17.90
CA PHE A 933 -7.64 -8.90 19.28
C PHE A 933 -8.69 -9.35 20.32
N GLU A 934 -9.82 -9.94 19.89
CA GLU A 934 -10.79 -10.49 20.84
C GLU A 934 -10.24 -11.75 21.55
N PRO A 935 -10.43 -11.92 22.87
CA PRO A 935 -10.05 -13.15 23.56
C PRO A 935 -10.75 -14.41 23.02
N LEU A 936 -10.06 -15.55 23.06
CA LEU A 936 -10.62 -16.88 22.77
C LEU A 936 -10.78 -17.69 24.07
N GLU A 937 -11.72 -18.63 24.12
CA GLU A 937 -11.80 -19.59 25.24
C GLU A 937 -10.69 -20.66 25.09
N LYS A 938 -10.00 -21.04 26.18
CA LYS A 938 -8.85 -21.97 26.14
C LYS A 938 -9.18 -23.27 25.40
N GLY A 939 -8.26 -23.74 24.55
CA GLY A 939 -8.46 -24.91 23.69
C GLY A 939 -9.44 -24.72 22.52
N THR A 940 -9.96 -23.50 22.28
CA THR A 940 -10.69 -23.19 21.05
C THR A 940 -9.72 -23.09 19.88
N LEU A 941 -10.01 -23.79 18.78
CA LEU A 941 -9.20 -23.74 17.59
C LEU A 941 -9.25 -22.33 16.98
N ASN A 942 -8.14 -21.59 17.02
CA ASN A 942 -8.03 -20.26 16.42
C ASN A 942 -8.20 -20.37 14.90
N GLN A 943 -9.23 -19.71 14.35
CA GLN A 943 -9.57 -19.71 12.92
C GLN A 943 -9.25 -18.39 12.21
N ARG A 944 -8.66 -17.42 12.93
CA ARG A 944 -8.36 -16.09 12.36
C ARG A 944 -7.15 -16.19 11.42
N SER A 945 -7.31 -15.80 10.16
CA SER A 945 -6.22 -15.72 9.20
C SER A 945 -5.30 -14.55 9.53
N GLY A 946 -3.99 -14.77 9.66
CA GLY A 946 -3.04 -13.66 9.69
C GLY A 946 -2.57 -13.24 8.30
N ALA A 947 -2.05 -12.02 8.19
CA ALA A 947 -1.37 -11.58 6.98
C ALA A 947 -0.10 -12.41 6.72
N PRO A 948 0.26 -12.68 5.45
CA PRO A 948 1.59 -13.18 5.14
C PRO A 948 2.61 -12.07 5.43
N VAL A 949 3.60 -12.37 6.27
CA VAL A 949 4.75 -11.48 6.43
C VAL A 949 5.79 -11.85 5.37
N SER A 950 6.51 -10.85 4.86
CA SER A 950 7.44 -10.93 3.73
C SER A 950 8.31 -12.19 3.66
N ALA A 951 8.25 -12.89 2.52
CA ALA A 951 9.12 -14.02 2.17
C ALA A 951 10.61 -13.63 1.98
N LEU A 952 10.95 -12.34 2.11
CA LEU A 952 12.32 -11.80 2.00
C LEU A 952 12.83 -11.24 3.34
N GLY A 953 12.12 -11.49 4.44
CA GLY A 953 12.34 -10.86 5.73
C GLY A 953 11.67 -9.48 5.85
N GLY A 954 11.62 -8.93 7.06
CA GLY A 954 10.89 -7.69 7.37
C GLY A 954 11.55 -6.80 8.42
N GLY A 955 11.05 -5.58 8.55
CA GLY A 955 11.72 -4.48 9.27
C GLY A 955 12.63 -3.66 8.33
N PRO A 956 13.49 -2.77 8.86
CA PRO A 956 13.71 -2.49 10.28
C PRO A 956 12.48 -1.88 10.97
N ASP A 957 12.28 -2.20 12.24
CA ASP A 957 11.42 -1.41 13.12
C ASP A 957 12.11 -0.10 13.59
N TYR A 958 11.45 0.65 14.48
CA TYR A 958 11.95 1.93 14.99
C TYR A 958 13.32 1.83 15.71
N PHE A 959 13.64 0.67 16.28
CA PHE A 959 14.93 0.39 16.94
C PHE A 959 15.94 -0.28 16.00
N GLY A 960 15.62 -0.41 14.72
CA GLY A 960 16.45 -1.01 13.70
C GLY A 960 16.32 -2.54 13.60
N HIS A 961 15.47 -3.19 14.40
CA HIS A 961 15.38 -4.65 14.37
C HIS A 961 14.73 -5.11 13.06
N SER A 962 15.44 -5.97 12.33
CA SER A 962 14.98 -6.61 11.10
C SER A 962 15.12 -8.13 11.21
N TRP A 963 14.28 -8.86 10.49
CA TRP A 963 14.30 -10.33 10.48
C TRP A 963 14.54 -10.90 9.08
N SER A 964 15.11 -12.10 9.03
CA SER A 964 15.35 -12.88 7.81
C SER A 964 15.23 -14.37 8.10
N ASP A 965 14.48 -15.12 7.30
CA ASP A 965 14.46 -16.58 7.33
C ASP A 965 15.62 -17.17 6.52
N SER A 966 15.99 -18.40 6.86
CA SER A 966 16.85 -19.32 6.11
C SER A 966 16.40 -19.60 4.66
N SER A 967 15.16 -19.25 4.30
CA SER A 967 14.67 -19.25 2.92
C SER A 967 15.11 -18.03 2.08
N ASP A 968 15.59 -16.95 2.71
CA ASP A 968 16.28 -15.84 2.04
C ASP A 968 17.68 -16.28 1.60
N HIS A 969 18.08 -15.94 0.36
CA HIS A 969 19.45 -16.17 -0.12
C HIS A 969 20.55 -15.47 0.71
N ALA A 970 20.19 -14.44 1.49
CA ALA A 970 21.05 -13.79 2.49
C ALA A 970 20.71 -14.18 3.96
N GLY A 971 19.90 -15.23 4.15
CA GLY A 971 19.41 -15.73 5.42
C GLY A 971 20.47 -16.34 6.34
N PRO A 972 20.08 -16.77 7.55
CA PRO A 972 20.92 -17.56 8.44
C PRO A 972 20.97 -19.05 8.03
N ASP A 973 22.13 -19.68 8.19
CA ASP A 973 22.24 -21.15 8.15
C ASP A 973 21.41 -21.80 9.27
N HIS A 974 20.65 -22.86 8.93
CA HIS A 974 20.00 -23.70 9.94
C HIS A 974 21.05 -24.56 10.67
N ALA A 975 21.49 -24.10 11.84
CA ALA A 975 22.55 -24.71 12.64
C ALA A 975 22.01 -25.30 13.96
N TRP A 976 21.28 -26.42 13.86
CA TRP A 976 20.75 -27.14 15.01
C TRP A 976 21.86 -27.78 15.87
N VAL A 977 21.64 -27.78 17.18
CA VAL A 977 22.48 -28.46 18.18
C VAL A 977 21.55 -28.94 19.29
N ASP A 978 21.24 -30.24 19.33
CA ASP A 978 20.36 -30.83 20.37
C ASP A 978 20.98 -30.69 21.77
N ILE A 979 20.27 -30.00 22.68
CA ILE A 979 20.64 -29.84 24.08
C ILE A 979 19.81 -30.70 25.05
N SER A 980 18.91 -31.57 24.56
CA SER A 980 18.13 -32.49 25.42
C SER A 980 18.99 -33.42 26.29
N GLN A 981 20.25 -33.63 25.89
CA GLN A 981 21.22 -34.49 26.58
C GLN A 981 22.32 -33.73 27.34
N THR A 982 22.39 -32.40 27.20
CA THR A 982 23.52 -31.56 27.67
C THR A 982 23.10 -30.28 28.41
N GLY A 983 21.86 -29.84 28.23
CA GLY A 983 21.24 -28.72 28.94
C GLY A 983 20.62 -29.12 30.29
N ASN A 984 20.19 -28.11 31.03
CA ASN A 984 19.43 -28.24 32.27
C ASN A 984 17.93 -28.41 31.97
N LEU A 985 17.30 -29.43 32.53
CA LEU A 985 15.85 -29.67 32.41
C LEU A 985 15.05 -28.73 33.32
N LEU A 986 14.09 -27.98 32.77
CA LEU A 986 13.10 -27.22 33.54
C LEU A 986 11.98 -28.16 34.00
N ALA A 987 12.29 -28.99 34.99
CA ALA A 987 11.45 -30.13 35.39
C ALA A 987 10.08 -29.75 35.97
N GLU A 988 9.94 -28.59 36.61
CA GLU A 988 8.64 -28.11 37.11
C GLU A 988 7.80 -27.55 35.95
N LEU A 989 8.40 -26.75 35.06
CA LEU A 989 7.73 -26.18 33.89
C LEU A 989 7.28 -27.27 32.89
N SER A 990 8.10 -28.30 32.70
CA SER A 990 7.77 -29.46 31.86
C SER A 990 6.64 -30.34 32.44
N GLY A 991 6.17 -30.05 33.65
CA GLY A 991 5.03 -30.69 34.30
C GLY A 991 3.80 -29.78 34.42
N LEU A 992 3.79 -28.64 33.72
CA LEU A 992 2.70 -27.67 33.69
C LEU A 992 2.10 -27.53 32.27
N ASP A 993 0.85 -27.09 32.26
CA ASP A 993 0.09 -26.62 31.11
C ASP A 993 0.43 -25.12 30.93
N ASP A 994 -0.24 -24.23 31.66
CA ASP A 994 0.19 -22.83 31.79
C ASP A 994 1.23 -22.64 32.91
N GLY A 995 2.41 -22.11 32.58
CA GLY A 995 3.48 -21.87 33.57
C GLY A 995 4.70 -21.13 33.03
N PHE A 996 5.61 -20.78 33.95
CA PHE A 996 6.90 -20.16 33.63
C PHE A 996 8.03 -20.65 34.57
N SER A 997 9.29 -20.41 34.20
CA SER A 997 10.45 -20.59 35.06
C SER A 997 11.50 -19.50 34.80
N SER A 998 12.20 -19.03 35.84
CA SER A 998 13.30 -18.06 35.68
C SER A 998 14.61 -18.74 35.31
N VAL A 999 15.37 -18.10 34.43
CA VAL A 999 16.77 -18.37 34.13
C VAL A 999 17.58 -17.08 34.29
N THR A 1000 18.52 -17.07 35.23
CA THR A 1000 19.53 -16.01 35.33
C THR A 1000 20.54 -16.14 34.19
N LEU A 1001 20.85 -15.04 33.51
CA LEU A 1001 21.84 -15.01 32.44
C LEU A 1001 23.25 -14.78 33.02
N PRO A 1002 24.30 -15.46 32.52
CA PRO A 1002 25.69 -15.15 32.86
C PRO A 1002 26.28 -13.97 32.04
N PHE A 1003 25.46 -13.32 31.20
CA PHE A 1003 25.79 -12.18 30.36
C PHE A 1003 24.65 -11.17 30.36
N ASP A 1004 24.96 -9.90 30.10
CA ASP A 1004 23.97 -8.85 29.89
C ASP A 1004 23.34 -8.97 28.48
N PHE A 1005 22.01 -8.92 28.38
CA PHE A 1005 21.30 -9.00 27.11
C PHE A 1005 20.46 -7.74 26.84
N ASP A 1006 20.71 -7.06 25.73
CA ASP A 1006 19.96 -5.86 25.30
C ASP A 1006 18.79 -6.20 24.37
N LEU A 1007 17.61 -5.66 24.66
CA LEU A 1007 16.42 -5.69 23.80
C LEU A 1007 15.68 -4.35 23.88
N TYR A 1008 15.33 -3.75 22.74
CA TYR A 1008 14.66 -2.44 22.66
C TYR A 1008 15.31 -1.32 23.52
N GLY A 1009 16.65 -1.34 23.63
CA GLY A 1009 17.42 -0.37 24.41
C GLY A 1009 17.42 -0.57 25.93
N GLN A 1010 16.93 -1.71 26.44
CA GLN A 1010 16.97 -2.10 27.85
C GLN A 1010 17.80 -3.38 28.04
N THR A 1011 18.59 -3.42 29.11
CA THR A 1011 19.51 -4.50 29.45
C THR A 1011 18.94 -5.42 30.52
N TYR A 1012 19.06 -6.74 30.34
CA TYR A 1012 18.51 -7.77 31.22
C TYR A 1012 19.55 -8.83 31.61
N GLY A 1013 19.54 -9.24 32.87
CA GLY A 1013 20.34 -10.36 33.42
C GLY A 1013 19.50 -11.55 33.92
N GLU A 1014 18.17 -11.51 33.71
CA GLU A 1014 17.22 -12.57 34.05
C GLU A 1014 16.17 -12.66 32.94
N ILE A 1015 15.68 -13.87 32.65
CA ILE A 1015 14.64 -14.12 31.64
C ILE A 1015 13.68 -15.22 32.11
N PHE A 1016 12.39 -15.05 31.84
CA PHE A 1016 11.36 -16.03 32.15
C PHE A 1016 11.04 -16.86 30.91
N VAL A 1017 11.22 -18.18 31.02
CA VAL A 1017 10.83 -19.17 30.01
C VAL A 1017 9.37 -19.57 30.25
N GLY A 1018 8.48 -19.34 29.29
CA GLY A 1018 7.09 -19.80 29.35
C GLY A 1018 6.91 -21.23 28.81
N SER A 1019 5.84 -21.91 29.22
CA SER A 1019 5.41 -23.19 28.59
C SER A 1019 4.93 -22.97 27.16
N ASN A 1020 4.18 -21.89 26.94
CA ASN A 1020 3.52 -21.50 25.68
C ASN A 1020 4.46 -20.91 24.60
N GLY A 1021 5.69 -21.42 24.47
CA GLY A 1021 6.56 -21.19 23.29
C GLY A 1021 7.19 -19.78 23.14
N TYR A 1022 7.25 -19.01 24.23
CA TYR A 1022 7.86 -17.67 24.28
C TYR A 1022 8.71 -17.45 25.53
N LEU A 1023 9.53 -16.40 25.50
CA LEU A 1023 10.29 -15.87 26.64
C LEU A 1023 9.82 -14.44 26.97
N THR A 1024 9.85 -14.04 28.24
CA THR A 1024 9.63 -12.65 28.67
C THR A 1024 10.77 -12.13 29.54
N LEU A 1025 11.15 -10.87 29.33
CA LEU A 1025 12.24 -10.21 30.08
C LEU A 1025 11.72 -9.17 31.09
N GLY A 1026 10.41 -8.87 31.05
CA GLY A 1026 9.74 -7.94 31.97
C GLY A 1026 9.17 -8.64 33.21
N GLN A 1027 7.94 -9.12 33.11
CA GLN A 1027 7.28 -9.91 34.16
C GLN A 1027 7.01 -11.34 33.66
N PRO A 1028 6.98 -12.34 34.55
CA PRO A 1028 6.56 -13.69 34.20
C PRO A 1028 5.09 -13.71 33.76
N SER A 1029 4.75 -14.60 32.84
CA SER A 1029 3.40 -14.73 32.27
C SER A 1029 2.93 -16.19 32.25
N VAL A 1030 1.61 -16.36 32.18
CA VAL A 1030 0.89 -17.63 31.97
C VAL A 1030 -0.13 -17.49 30.83
N GLU A 1031 0.10 -16.54 29.93
CA GLU A 1031 -0.74 -16.33 28.74
C GLU A 1031 -0.55 -17.48 27.74
N HIS A 1032 -1.64 -17.91 27.11
CA HIS A 1032 -1.77 -19.03 26.17
C HIS A 1032 -2.43 -18.62 24.84
N GLY A 1033 -3.16 -17.50 24.82
CA GLY A 1033 -3.66 -16.90 23.59
C GLY A 1033 -2.51 -16.41 22.69
N ASN A 1034 -2.79 -16.33 21.40
CA ASN A 1034 -1.84 -15.80 20.41
C ASN A 1034 -2.48 -14.66 19.61
N PHE A 1035 -1.80 -13.53 19.56
CA PHE A 1035 -2.28 -12.27 18.96
C PHE A 1035 -1.21 -11.66 18.03
N PRO A 1036 -1.59 -10.77 17.08
CA PRO A 1036 -0.62 -10.03 16.27
C PRO A 1036 0.26 -9.10 17.13
N LEU A 1037 1.53 -8.93 16.76
CA LEU A 1037 2.45 -8.01 17.44
C LEU A 1037 2.63 -6.70 16.63
N PRO A 1038 2.92 -5.56 17.29
CA PRO A 1038 2.89 -5.37 18.75
C PRO A 1038 1.46 -5.39 19.34
N THR A 1039 1.30 -5.80 20.59
CA THR A 1039 0.02 -5.76 21.31
C THR A 1039 0.15 -5.90 22.82
N ALA A 1040 -0.66 -5.16 23.57
CA ALA A 1040 -0.85 -5.30 25.02
C ALA A 1040 -1.66 -6.56 25.41
N MET A 1041 -2.21 -7.30 24.45
CA MET A 1041 -2.82 -8.64 24.67
C MET A 1041 -1.76 -9.74 24.87
N MET A 1042 -0.50 -9.45 24.57
CA MET A 1042 0.66 -10.31 24.81
C MET A 1042 1.58 -9.66 25.85
N PRO A 1043 2.42 -10.42 26.57
CA PRO A 1043 3.33 -9.86 27.57
C PRO A 1043 4.28 -8.80 27.00
N ALA A 1044 4.68 -7.83 27.83
CA ALA A 1044 5.71 -6.85 27.51
C ALA A 1044 7.12 -7.47 27.53
N ASN A 1045 8.06 -6.91 26.74
CA ASN A 1045 9.42 -7.42 26.57
C ASN A 1045 9.45 -8.91 26.18
N LEU A 1046 8.85 -9.22 25.04
CA LEU A 1046 8.53 -10.57 24.58
C LEU A 1046 9.49 -11.03 23.47
N ILE A 1047 9.89 -12.29 23.55
CA ILE A 1047 10.53 -13.02 22.45
C ILE A 1047 9.67 -14.26 22.15
N ALA A 1048 8.83 -14.18 21.12
CA ALA A 1048 7.93 -15.24 20.70
C ALA A 1048 8.53 -16.01 19.51
N ALA A 1049 8.86 -17.29 19.71
CA ALA A 1049 9.33 -18.16 18.63
C ALA A 1049 8.20 -19.04 18.06
N PHE A 1050 7.28 -19.49 18.92
CA PHE A 1050 6.10 -20.26 18.53
C PHE A 1050 5.01 -20.08 19.60
N ALA A 1051 4.56 -18.84 19.81
CA ALA A 1051 3.61 -18.53 20.87
C ALA A 1051 2.21 -19.04 20.54
N THR A 1052 1.74 -20.06 21.27
CA THR A 1052 0.43 -20.72 21.13
C THR A 1052 0.11 -21.55 22.38
N ASP A 1053 -1.08 -22.13 22.45
CA ASP A 1053 -1.62 -22.94 23.56
C ASP A 1053 -0.92 -24.32 23.62
N LEU A 1054 0.19 -24.43 24.38
CA LEU A 1054 1.05 -25.62 24.49
C LEU A 1054 0.90 -26.30 25.86
N ASP A 1055 0.81 -27.63 25.85
CA ASP A 1055 0.73 -28.46 27.06
C ASP A 1055 1.93 -29.42 27.16
N PRO A 1056 3.08 -28.98 27.72
CA PRO A 1056 4.20 -29.83 28.06
C PRO A 1056 3.83 -31.02 28.96
N ALA A 1057 2.86 -30.87 29.86
CA ALA A 1057 2.41 -31.95 30.75
C ALA A 1057 1.69 -33.09 29.99
N SER A 1058 1.10 -32.83 28.82
CA SER A 1058 0.59 -33.84 27.88
C SER A 1058 1.69 -34.56 27.09
N GLY A 1059 2.88 -33.96 27.00
CA GLY A 1059 4.07 -34.54 26.39
C GLY A 1059 5.07 -33.49 25.93
N GLY A 1060 6.35 -33.83 26.08
CA GLY A 1060 7.51 -33.00 25.76
C GLY A 1060 8.37 -32.72 26.99
N ASN A 1061 9.46 -31.98 26.81
CA ASN A 1061 10.28 -31.41 27.88
C ASN A 1061 10.86 -30.07 27.43
N ILE A 1062 11.15 -29.17 28.37
CA ILE A 1062 11.80 -27.89 28.11
C ILE A 1062 13.18 -27.87 28.79
N TYR A 1063 14.21 -27.59 28.01
CA TYR A 1063 15.61 -27.54 28.43
C TYR A 1063 16.21 -26.15 28.21
N TYR A 1064 17.22 -25.78 28.99
CA TYR A 1064 18.05 -24.61 28.71
C TYR A 1064 19.55 -24.86 28.90
N HIS A 1065 20.36 -24.15 28.14
CA HIS A 1065 21.81 -24.05 28.34
C HIS A 1065 22.23 -22.59 28.20
N ALA A 1066 22.96 -22.06 29.19
CA ALA A 1066 23.44 -20.69 29.20
C ALA A 1066 24.93 -20.65 29.55
N ASP A 1067 25.69 -19.88 28.78
CA ASP A 1067 27.10 -19.56 29.01
C ASP A 1067 27.38 -18.10 28.63
N ASP A 1068 28.62 -17.65 28.82
CA ASP A 1068 29.06 -16.27 28.57
C ASP A 1068 28.87 -15.80 27.10
N HIS A 1069 28.52 -16.70 26.17
CA HIS A 1069 28.25 -16.37 24.76
C HIS A 1069 26.75 -16.24 24.46
N GLY A 1070 25.88 -16.96 25.17
CA GLY A 1070 24.43 -16.92 24.95
C GLY A 1070 23.60 -17.92 25.74
N LEU A 1071 22.28 -17.83 25.57
CA LEU A 1071 21.27 -18.74 26.07
C LEU A 1071 20.62 -19.49 24.89
N THR A 1072 20.53 -20.82 25.00
CA THR A 1072 19.67 -21.67 24.18
C THR A 1072 18.57 -22.25 25.06
N VAL A 1073 17.31 -22.04 24.70
CA VAL A 1073 16.15 -22.78 25.23
C VAL A 1073 15.67 -23.75 24.15
N GLN A 1074 15.43 -25.02 24.50
CA GLN A 1074 14.89 -26.04 23.59
C GLN A 1074 13.58 -26.58 24.13
N TYR A 1075 12.55 -26.53 23.30
CA TYR A 1075 11.31 -27.29 23.46
C TYR A 1075 11.53 -28.59 22.68
N ASP A 1076 11.59 -29.75 23.36
CA ASP A 1076 11.71 -31.08 22.74
C ASP A 1076 10.35 -31.78 22.80
N LYS A 1077 9.73 -31.95 21.63
CA LYS A 1077 8.48 -32.71 21.42
C LYS A 1077 7.33 -32.24 22.32
N VAL A 1078 7.24 -30.93 22.52
CA VAL A 1078 6.15 -30.27 23.25
C VAL A 1078 4.91 -30.25 22.36
N LYS A 1079 3.75 -30.59 22.92
CA LYS A 1079 2.48 -30.66 22.18
C LYS A 1079 1.64 -29.42 22.36
N ASP A 1080 0.73 -29.17 21.41
CA ASP A 1080 -0.38 -28.24 21.65
C ASP A 1080 -1.47 -28.86 22.54
N PHE A 1081 -2.16 -28.01 23.31
CA PHE A 1081 -3.24 -28.38 24.23
C PHE A 1081 -4.41 -29.09 23.52
N ALA A 1082 -4.59 -28.84 22.21
CA ALA A 1082 -5.60 -29.50 21.39
C ALA A 1082 -5.21 -30.93 20.94
N GLY A 1083 -3.96 -31.34 21.15
CA GLY A 1083 -3.42 -32.65 20.77
C GLY A 1083 -3.28 -32.85 19.26
N LEU A 1084 -3.09 -31.76 18.50
CA LEU A 1084 -3.02 -31.74 17.03
C LEU A 1084 -1.59 -31.85 16.48
N GLY A 1085 -0.57 -31.53 17.28
CA GLY A 1085 0.83 -31.54 16.87
C GLY A 1085 1.84 -31.80 17.99
N GLU A 1086 3.09 -32.05 17.57
CA GLU A 1086 4.27 -32.25 18.41
C GLU A 1086 5.43 -31.43 17.81
N TYR A 1087 5.97 -30.48 18.57
CA TYR A 1087 6.87 -29.43 18.08
C TYR A 1087 8.24 -29.51 18.77
N THR A 1088 9.31 -29.38 17.98
CA THR A 1088 10.70 -29.35 18.45
C THR A 1088 11.42 -28.15 17.84
N PHE A 1089 11.75 -27.17 18.69
CA PHE A 1089 12.35 -25.90 18.28
C PHE A 1089 13.23 -25.30 19.39
N GLN A 1090 14.07 -24.33 19.00
CA GLN A 1090 14.99 -23.62 19.87
C GLN A 1090 14.84 -22.12 19.76
N ILE A 1091 14.93 -21.45 20.91
CA ILE A 1091 15.12 -20.00 21.03
C ILE A 1091 16.57 -19.78 21.44
N LYS A 1092 17.36 -19.13 20.58
CA LYS A 1092 18.76 -18.77 20.86
C LYS A 1092 18.91 -17.26 20.92
N VAL A 1093 19.43 -16.76 22.03
CA VAL A 1093 19.82 -15.35 22.19
C VAL A 1093 21.30 -15.30 22.54
N ASN A 1094 22.08 -14.42 21.91
CA ASN A 1094 23.50 -14.26 22.21
C ASN A 1094 23.77 -12.93 22.91
N ALA A 1095 24.92 -12.82 23.59
CA ALA A 1095 25.38 -11.61 24.29
C ALA A 1095 25.68 -10.40 23.37
N GLY A 1096 25.30 -10.46 22.09
CA GLY A 1096 25.43 -9.39 21.10
C GLY A 1096 24.10 -9.06 20.40
N GLY A 1097 22.96 -9.33 21.04
CA GLY A 1097 21.63 -8.89 20.60
C GLY A 1097 21.04 -9.60 19.37
N VAL A 1098 21.65 -10.69 18.87
CA VAL A 1098 21.11 -11.48 17.75
C VAL A 1098 20.25 -12.61 18.29
N ILE A 1099 18.96 -12.58 17.93
CA ILE A 1099 17.98 -13.62 18.27
C ILE A 1099 17.89 -14.59 17.09
N ARG A 1100 17.77 -15.89 17.37
CA ARG A 1100 17.42 -16.92 16.38
C ARG A 1100 16.31 -17.83 16.89
N PHE A 1101 15.36 -18.12 16.02
CA PHE A 1101 14.38 -19.19 16.19
C PHE A 1101 14.77 -20.32 15.24
N LEU A 1102 15.08 -21.50 15.75
CA LEU A 1102 15.44 -22.66 14.94
C LEU A 1102 14.34 -23.71 15.08
N TYR A 1103 13.79 -24.16 13.97
CA TYR A 1103 12.70 -25.12 13.93
C TYR A 1103 13.23 -26.42 13.36
N GLU A 1104 13.34 -27.47 14.18
CA GLU A 1104 13.85 -28.79 13.75
C GLU A 1104 12.69 -29.62 13.18
N ASP A 1105 11.72 -29.93 14.05
CA ASP A 1105 10.65 -30.90 13.82
C ASP A 1105 9.30 -30.27 14.23
N MET A 1106 8.65 -29.53 13.32
CA MET A 1106 7.36 -28.87 13.55
C MET A 1106 6.21 -29.76 13.07
N ASN A 1107 5.99 -30.89 13.74
CA ASN A 1107 5.04 -31.93 13.33
C ASN A 1107 3.62 -31.60 13.81
N GLY A 1108 3.05 -30.51 13.30
CA GLY A 1108 1.69 -30.07 13.63
C GLY A 1108 1.24 -28.81 12.87
N PRO A 1109 0.01 -28.33 13.10
CA PRO A 1109 -0.48 -27.09 12.50
C PRO A 1109 0.27 -25.85 13.00
N VAL A 1110 1.14 -25.28 12.18
CA VAL A 1110 1.89 -24.05 12.48
C VAL A 1110 1.08 -22.76 12.30
N ASP A 1111 -0.07 -22.83 11.64
CA ASP A 1111 -0.97 -21.73 11.25
C ASP A 1111 -1.78 -21.10 12.40
N ARG A 1112 -1.33 -21.24 13.64
CA ARG A 1112 -2.03 -20.82 14.87
C ARG A 1112 -1.09 -20.34 15.97
N ALA A 1113 0.04 -19.78 15.56
CA ALA A 1113 1.06 -19.25 16.46
C ALA A 1113 1.43 -17.82 16.10
N THR A 1114 2.00 -17.11 17.08
CA THR A 1114 2.67 -15.81 16.90
C THR A 1114 4.19 -15.99 16.96
N THR A 1115 4.91 -15.37 16.03
CA THR A 1115 6.39 -15.29 16.02
C THR A 1115 6.82 -13.83 15.86
N GLY A 1116 7.77 -13.37 16.68
CA GLY A 1116 8.28 -12.00 16.64
C GLY A 1116 8.79 -11.49 17.99
N ILE A 1117 9.01 -10.19 18.09
CA ILE A 1117 9.46 -9.49 19.30
C ILE A 1117 8.64 -8.21 19.55
N GLN A 1118 8.55 -7.76 20.80
CA GLN A 1118 7.99 -6.43 21.14
C GLN A 1118 8.60 -5.84 22.42
N ASN A 1119 8.52 -4.51 22.54
CA ASN A 1119 9.13 -3.70 23.59
C ASN A 1119 8.34 -3.72 24.93
N ALA A 1120 8.74 -2.84 25.84
CA ALA A 1120 8.17 -2.74 27.20
C ALA A 1120 6.75 -2.13 27.24
N SER A 1121 6.42 -1.27 26.28
CA SER A 1121 5.12 -0.60 26.16
C SER A 1121 4.10 -1.40 25.32
N SER A 1122 4.56 -2.44 24.63
CA SER A 1122 3.81 -3.20 23.62
C SER A 1122 3.21 -2.33 22.50
N ASP A 1123 3.91 -1.24 22.13
CA ASP A 1123 3.57 -0.31 21.04
C ASP A 1123 4.55 -0.39 19.86
N ILE A 1124 5.76 -0.90 20.07
CA ILE A 1124 6.77 -1.15 19.04
C ILE A 1124 7.14 -2.64 19.09
N GLY A 1125 7.07 -3.29 17.93
CA GLY A 1125 7.41 -4.69 17.78
C GLY A 1125 7.61 -5.08 16.32
N LEU A 1126 8.30 -6.21 16.13
CA LEU A 1126 8.61 -6.78 14.83
C LEU A 1126 7.89 -8.14 14.71
N LEU A 1127 6.81 -8.15 13.92
CA LEU A 1127 6.07 -9.36 13.60
C LEU A 1127 6.80 -10.18 12.52
N VAL A 1128 6.99 -11.47 12.77
CA VAL A 1128 7.56 -12.45 11.83
C VAL A 1128 6.46 -13.37 11.30
N ALA A 1129 5.54 -13.80 12.16
CA ALA A 1129 4.40 -14.62 11.77
C ALA A 1129 3.21 -14.37 12.71
N TYR A 1130 2.00 -14.37 12.13
CA TYR A 1130 0.76 -14.56 12.86
C TYR A 1130 -0.12 -15.48 12.01
N ASN A 1131 -0.60 -16.59 12.60
CA ASN A 1131 -1.55 -17.53 11.99
C ASN A 1131 -1.34 -17.78 10.49
N ASN A 1132 -0.09 -18.12 10.11
CA ASN A 1132 0.34 -18.33 8.73
C ASN A 1132 1.42 -19.43 8.64
N GLN A 1133 1.87 -19.77 7.44
CA GLN A 1133 2.77 -20.90 7.16
C GLN A 1133 4.27 -20.50 7.06
N GLN A 1134 4.67 -19.42 7.74
CA GLN A 1134 6.07 -18.93 7.74
C GLN A 1134 7.04 -19.84 8.53
N ILE A 1135 6.52 -20.61 9.49
CA ILE A 1135 7.29 -21.54 10.32
C ILE A 1135 7.36 -22.90 9.62
N GLN A 1136 8.57 -23.46 9.44
CA GLN A 1136 8.76 -24.74 8.74
C GLN A 1136 9.86 -25.58 9.42
N SER A 1137 9.76 -26.92 9.32
CA SER A 1137 10.81 -27.83 9.82
C SER A 1137 12.11 -27.65 9.03
N ASN A 1138 13.26 -27.72 9.72
CA ASN A 1138 14.62 -27.43 9.21
C ASN A 1138 14.86 -25.95 8.81
N SER A 1139 14.08 -24.99 9.32
CA SER A 1139 14.26 -23.55 9.02
C SER A 1139 14.83 -22.75 10.20
N THR A 1140 15.25 -21.51 9.96
CA THR A 1140 15.76 -20.59 11.00
C THR A 1140 15.44 -19.14 10.69
N ILE A 1141 14.75 -18.48 11.62
CA ILE A 1141 14.62 -17.01 11.64
C ILE A 1141 15.82 -16.43 12.39
N ARG A 1142 16.45 -15.38 11.84
CA ARG A 1142 17.38 -14.49 12.52
C ARG A 1142 16.73 -13.12 12.67
N ILE A 1143 16.82 -12.53 13.87
CA ILE A 1143 16.48 -11.12 14.11
C ILE A 1143 17.75 -10.37 14.52
N SER A 1144 18.04 -9.26 13.84
CA SER A 1144 19.28 -8.47 13.98
C SER A 1144 19.12 -7.06 13.38
N THR A 1145 20.06 -6.15 13.66
CA THR A 1145 19.92 -4.72 13.35
C THR A 1145 20.68 -4.24 12.09
N SER A 1146 21.14 -5.15 11.22
CA SER A 1146 22.21 -4.88 10.21
C SER A 1146 21.84 -5.14 8.73
N PRO A 1147 22.09 -4.23 7.76
CA PRO A 1147 22.04 -4.46 6.31
C PRO A 1147 22.71 -5.75 5.80
N LYS A 1148 22.06 -6.32 4.77
CA LYS A 1148 22.35 -7.66 4.23
C LYS A 1148 23.72 -7.85 3.57
N TRP A 1149 24.46 -6.79 3.23
CA TRP A 1149 25.73 -6.85 2.47
C TRP A 1149 27.01 -6.69 3.33
N LEU A 1150 26.89 -6.27 4.58
CA LEU A 1150 28.02 -5.99 5.48
C LEU A 1150 27.95 -6.85 6.74
N HIS A 1151 28.98 -7.64 7.00
CA HIS A 1151 29.07 -8.46 8.21
C HIS A 1151 30.43 -8.31 8.88
N THR A 1152 30.50 -8.71 10.15
CA THR A 1152 31.74 -8.72 10.94
C THR A 1152 31.86 -10.06 11.65
N SER A 1153 33.07 -10.61 11.75
CA SER A 1153 33.31 -11.87 12.47
C SER A 1153 33.14 -11.76 13.99
N LYS A 1154 33.16 -10.53 14.54
CA LYS A 1154 33.06 -10.24 15.96
C LYS A 1154 32.57 -8.80 16.18
N LEU A 1155 31.50 -8.63 16.95
CA LEU A 1155 30.88 -7.32 17.23
C LEU A 1155 31.40 -6.68 18.53
N GLN A 1156 31.99 -7.44 19.44
CA GLN A 1156 32.58 -6.92 20.67
C GLN A 1156 33.68 -7.85 21.17
N GLY A 1157 34.64 -7.31 21.93
CA GLY A 1157 35.74 -8.10 22.46
C GLY A 1157 36.50 -7.43 23.59
N SER A 1158 37.42 -8.19 24.17
CA SER A 1158 38.38 -7.73 25.17
C SER A 1158 39.82 -8.05 24.71
N LEU A 1159 40.75 -7.14 24.97
CA LEU A 1159 42.17 -7.26 24.62
C LEU A 1159 43.04 -6.92 25.82
N GLU A 1160 43.91 -7.83 26.25
CA GLU A 1160 44.93 -7.54 27.27
C GLU A 1160 45.93 -6.48 26.78
N ALA A 1161 46.68 -5.89 27.72
CA ALA A 1161 47.71 -4.90 27.43
C ALA A 1161 48.73 -5.41 26.39
N GLY A 1162 48.85 -4.71 25.26
CA GLY A 1162 49.75 -5.08 24.17
C GLY A 1162 49.26 -6.20 23.24
N GLN A 1163 48.01 -6.66 23.37
CA GLN A 1163 47.41 -7.61 22.43
C GLN A 1163 46.79 -6.94 21.20
N SER A 1164 46.64 -7.73 20.14
CA SER A 1164 45.91 -7.41 18.93
C SER A 1164 45.00 -8.56 18.51
N GLU A 1165 43.86 -8.23 17.92
CA GLU A 1165 42.91 -9.15 17.30
C GLU A 1165 42.48 -8.62 15.94
N THR A 1166 42.28 -9.51 14.97
CA THR A 1166 41.72 -9.16 13.67
C THR A 1166 40.23 -9.48 13.66
N VAL A 1167 39.39 -8.46 13.46
CA VAL A 1167 37.99 -8.63 13.11
C VAL A 1167 37.88 -8.69 11.60
N ASN A 1168 37.40 -9.79 11.04
CA ASN A 1168 37.16 -9.86 9.60
C ASN A 1168 35.85 -9.14 9.30
N VAL A 1169 35.93 -8.04 8.56
CA VAL A 1169 34.79 -7.36 7.95
C VAL A 1169 34.54 -8.04 6.60
N THR A 1170 33.43 -8.77 6.49
CA THR A 1170 33.07 -9.54 5.30
C THR A 1170 32.02 -8.77 4.52
N VAL A 1171 32.42 -8.21 3.39
CA VAL A 1171 31.51 -7.61 2.41
C VAL A 1171 31.01 -8.74 1.51
N LYS A 1172 29.69 -8.96 1.47
CA LYS A 1172 29.05 -9.92 0.56
C LYS A 1172 28.13 -9.16 -0.39
N SER A 1173 28.22 -9.41 -1.69
CA SER A 1173 27.22 -8.87 -2.59
C SER A 1173 25.89 -9.64 -2.45
N GLY A 1174 25.96 -10.97 -2.34
CA GLY A 1174 24.82 -11.82 -2.71
C GLY A 1174 24.26 -11.38 -4.07
N SER A 1175 22.94 -11.18 -4.10
CA SER A 1175 22.17 -10.68 -5.24
C SER A 1175 21.83 -9.17 -5.17
N ILE A 1176 22.61 -8.33 -4.47
CA ILE A 1176 22.41 -6.86 -4.58
C ILE A 1176 22.69 -6.38 -6.01
N MET A 1177 21.93 -5.37 -6.46
CA MET A 1177 22.06 -4.79 -7.79
C MET A 1177 23.44 -4.13 -8.02
N ALA A 1178 23.79 -3.85 -9.28
CA ALA A 1178 24.99 -3.11 -9.61
C ALA A 1178 24.90 -1.65 -9.11
N GLY A 1179 25.87 -1.21 -8.30
CA GLY A 1179 25.87 0.13 -7.73
C GLY A 1179 27.03 0.42 -6.80
N SER A 1180 27.13 1.68 -6.37
CA SER A 1180 28.04 2.12 -5.31
C SER A 1180 27.30 2.10 -3.96
N TYR A 1181 27.83 1.36 -2.99
CA TYR A 1181 27.26 1.23 -1.65
C TYR A 1181 28.24 1.78 -0.60
N GLU A 1182 27.73 2.59 0.32
CA GLU A 1182 28.49 3.19 1.43
C GLU A 1182 27.81 2.86 2.78
N GLY A 1183 28.59 2.88 3.85
CA GLY A 1183 28.14 2.62 5.22
C GLY A 1183 29.23 2.97 6.23
N GLU A 1184 28.84 3.32 7.45
CA GLU A 1184 29.74 3.75 8.52
C GLU A 1184 30.02 2.59 9.49
N LEU A 1185 31.21 2.55 10.10
CA LEU A 1185 31.53 1.62 11.18
C LEU A 1185 32.06 2.40 12.39
N GLN A 1186 31.39 2.26 13.53
CA GLN A 1186 31.70 2.94 14.79
C GLN A 1186 32.32 1.93 15.77
N LEU A 1187 33.52 2.20 16.28
CA LEU A 1187 34.31 1.32 17.15
C LEU A 1187 34.67 2.00 18.49
#